data_AF-A0A1Z8NV14-F1
#
_entry.id   AF-A0A1Z8NV14-F1
#
_cell.length_a   1.000
_cell.length_b   1.000
_cell.length_c   1.000
_cell.angle_alpha   90.00
_cell.angle_beta   90.00
_cell.angle_gamma   90.00
#
_symmetry.space_group_name_H-M   'P 1'
#
loop_
_entity.id
_entity.type
_entity.pdbx_description
1 polymer ?
#
loop_
_entity_poly.entity_id
_entity_poly.type
_entity_poly.pdbx_seq_one_letter_code
_entity_poly.pdbx_strand_id
1 'polypeptide(L)'
;MKQIIQSAKSGDLKVKDLPAPQVGRGQILVKTSASLISSGTERMIAEFAKKNIISKARHRPDLVKKVLSKVKTDGLKAATRAVITRLDEPIPLGYSASGRVVEVGKGIEGKFAIGERVAIAGAGIANHSEYNVVPENLAVSIPESVSDEEAAFATIASIAMHSVRNLSVQLGDVVAVFGAGLVGQLAAQFLNLSGARVIILDYDQSRLDLGEKLGAEKVINLQDNNICNNILSLTEGIGCDAILIAASTPTNEPFNLAAQISRDRGKICLVGMSGTEFPYAEFMKKELSIIVSRSYGPGRYDDDYEKRGLKYPVGFVRWTETANLAEVMRLLSEKTTNQLDVKSLITHRFSIESSVNAFEMVLSKTTPHLGILINYPENTSIRHDPKEANKRIKRTKSCVIGVFGAGNFSKSILLPALSKINDVSLHTIVSNNGKSSNHLKEKFGFLNASRDPLKILDDPSINAVIITTRHDSHAELTIKSLNAGKHVLVEKPLGLTKKELIDVQKAYEKNNGFLQIGFNRRFAPITNKLDTELAKIDGPRFMLFRINAGHIPNGSWIHNDKEGGGRIIGEMCHFIDFARHCARSKILSVQADAARNTGGSPDDVTAIIRFESGSLATIAYTGLGDTTVPKEQYEIFSGGTVLAINNFRELTITSNGNTKSYNSYGQDKGFKSALEAFKSSINGKVHNPCNLDEIFDSSRATLAVMESLRLGSKVDLI
;
A
#
# COMPACT_ATOMS: atom_id res chain seq x y z
N MET A 1 -19.54 9.31 -4.19
CA MET A 1 -19.25 9.40 -2.76
C MET A 1 -18.39 10.62 -2.49
N LYS A 2 -18.71 11.39 -1.47
CA LYS A 2 -17.86 12.44 -0.94
C LYS A 2 -16.78 11.85 -0.04
N GLN A 3 -15.58 12.40 -0.15
CA GLN A 3 -14.46 12.03 0.70
C GLN A 3 -13.54 13.22 0.91
N ILE A 4 -13.02 13.35 2.13
CA ILE A 4 -11.96 14.30 2.45
C ILE A 4 -10.62 13.75 1.96
N ILE A 5 -9.90 14.59 1.21
CA ILE A 5 -8.53 14.31 0.78
C ILE A 5 -7.64 15.52 1.02
N GLN A 6 -6.36 15.24 1.23
CA GLN A 6 -5.32 16.24 1.32
C GLN A 6 -4.31 16.07 0.19
N SER A 7 -3.94 17.19 -0.45
CA SER A 7 -2.84 17.22 -1.41
C SER A 7 -1.51 17.05 -0.69
N ALA A 8 -0.75 15.98 -0.96
CA ALA A 8 0.60 15.83 -0.41
C ALA A 8 1.58 16.90 -0.92
N LYS A 9 1.27 17.50 -2.08
CA LYS A 9 2.07 18.55 -2.73
C LYS A 9 1.81 19.93 -2.13
N SER A 10 0.55 20.37 -2.08
CA SER A 10 0.18 21.73 -1.64
C SER A 10 -0.29 21.80 -0.19
N GLY A 11 -0.69 20.67 0.42
CA GLY A 11 -1.30 20.65 1.74
C GLY A 11 -2.79 20.99 1.75
N ASP A 12 -3.37 21.37 0.60
CA ASP A 12 -4.78 21.76 0.49
C ASP A 12 -5.71 20.61 0.85
N LEU A 13 -6.71 20.92 1.67
CA LEU A 13 -7.81 20.04 2.05
C LEU A 13 -9.02 20.31 1.19
N LYS A 14 -9.61 19.26 0.62
CA LYS A 14 -10.82 19.37 -0.19
C LYS A 14 -11.73 18.16 0.01
N VAL A 15 -13.02 18.40 -0.04
CA VAL A 15 -14.03 17.35 -0.22
C VAL A 15 -14.12 17.09 -1.72
N LYS A 16 -13.85 15.86 -2.15
CA LYS A 16 -13.98 15.45 -3.55
C LYS A 16 -15.12 14.45 -3.72
N ASP A 17 -15.85 14.60 -4.82
CA ASP A 17 -16.72 13.55 -5.35
C ASP A 17 -15.88 12.48 -6.05
N LEU A 18 -15.89 11.27 -5.48
CA LEU A 18 -15.20 10.09 -5.98
C LEU A 18 -16.20 8.94 -6.20
N PRO A 19 -15.91 7.99 -7.09
CA PRO A 19 -16.67 6.74 -7.19
C PRO A 19 -16.62 5.93 -5.88
N ALA A 20 -17.65 5.17 -5.49
CA ALA A 20 -17.70 4.39 -4.22
C ALA A 20 -16.89 3.06 -4.25
N PRO A 21 -16.06 2.72 -3.23
CA PRO A 21 -15.15 1.55 -3.17
C PRO A 21 -15.87 0.22 -3.50
N GLN A 22 -15.20 -0.70 -4.21
CA GLN A 22 -15.78 -2.02 -4.55
C GLN A 22 -15.29 -3.04 -3.54
N VAL A 23 -16.21 -3.88 -3.05
CA VAL A 23 -15.88 -4.92 -2.08
C VAL A 23 -15.02 -6.01 -2.72
N GLY A 24 -13.94 -6.39 -2.06
CA GLY A 24 -13.12 -7.55 -2.41
C GLY A 24 -13.46 -8.77 -1.56
N ARG A 25 -12.72 -9.87 -1.75
CA ARG A 25 -12.77 -11.04 -0.86
C ARG A 25 -12.39 -10.64 0.57
N GLY A 26 -13.10 -11.16 1.57
CA GLY A 26 -12.81 -10.91 3.00
C GLY A 26 -13.08 -9.48 3.46
N GLN A 27 -13.85 -8.70 2.68
CA GLN A 27 -14.13 -7.30 2.95
C GLN A 27 -15.63 -7.04 2.97
N ILE A 28 -16.03 -5.94 3.61
CA ILE A 28 -17.38 -5.39 3.57
C ILE A 28 -17.33 -3.97 3.00
N LEU A 29 -18.40 -3.55 2.34
CA LEU A 29 -18.64 -2.15 2.02
C LEU A 29 -19.57 -1.56 3.06
N VAL A 30 -19.12 -0.48 3.72
CA VAL A 30 -19.86 0.22 4.76
C VAL A 30 -20.25 1.60 4.26
N LYS A 31 -21.54 1.92 4.32
CA LYS A 31 -22.05 3.27 4.21
C LYS A 31 -21.89 3.97 5.55
N THR A 32 -21.01 4.95 5.61
CA THR A 32 -20.65 5.65 6.85
C THR A 32 -21.81 6.51 7.33
N SER A 33 -22.15 6.42 8.61
CA SER A 33 -23.10 7.30 9.29
C SER A 33 -22.37 8.41 10.05
N ALA A 34 -21.26 8.06 10.71
CA ALA A 34 -20.43 8.98 11.47
C ALA A 34 -18.94 8.61 11.38
N SER A 35 -18.07 9.61 11.48
CA SER A 35 -16.64 9.40 11.61
C SER A 35 -16.02 10.43 12.53
N LEU A 36 -14.92 10.09 13.19
CA LEU A 36 -14.36 10.90 14.27
C LEU A 36 -12.99 11.45 13.90
N ILE A 37 -12.83 12.77 13.98
CA ILE A 37 -11.55 13.45 13.82
C ILE A 37 -10.77 13.35 15.13
N SER A 38 -9.55 12.84 15.04
CA SER A 38 -8.55 12.92 16.11
C SER A 38 -7.67 14.13 15.88
N SER A 39 -7.89 15.19 16.66
CA SER A 39 -7.17 16.47 16.51
C SER A 39 -5.65 16.30 16.50
N GLY A 40 -5.09 15.42 17.36
CA GLY A 40 -3.65 15.17 17.41
C GLY A 40 -3.08 14.54 16.13
N THR A 41 -3.65 13.41 15.70
CA THR A 41 -3.17 12.66 14.53
C THR A 41 -3.41 13.43 13.23
N GLU A 42 -4.60 14.00 13.05
CA GLU A 42 -4.95 14.69 11.82
C GLU A 42 -4.22 16.02 11.66
N ARG A 43 -3.98 16.74 12.77
CA ARG A 43 -3.09 17.91 12.77
C ARG A 43 -1.67 17.53 12.33
N MET A 44 -1.11 16.45 12.86
CA MET A 44 0.23 16.00 12.48
C MET A 44 0.33 15.70 10.97
N ILE A 45 -0.66 15.00 10.42
CA ILE A 45 -0.72 14.70 8.98
C ILE A 45 -0.82 15.99 8.17
N ALA A 46 -1.71 16.91 8.58
CA ALA A 46 -1.96 18.14 7.85
C ALA A 46 -0.79 19.15 7.93
N GLU A 47 -0.17 19.33 9.10
CA GLU A 47 1.04 20.14 9.25
C GLU A 47 2.20 19.56 8.43
N PHE A 48 2.37 18.24 8.42
CA PHE A 48 3.37 17.59 7.58
C PHE A 48 3.11 17.84 6.08
N ALA A 49 1.85 17.79 5.64
CA ALA A 49 1.48 18.05 4.25
C ALA A 49 1.74 19.51 3.83
N LYS A 50 1.60 20.49 4.75
CA LYS A 50 1.87 21.92 4.50
C LYS A 50 3.37 22.30 4.49
N LYS A 51 4.26 21.44 5.00
CA LYS A 51 5.71 21.70 5.00
C LYS A 51 6.28 21.78 3.58
N ASN A 52 7.27 22.65 3.38
CA ASN A 52 8.03 22.71 2.12
C ASN A 52 8.87 21.42 1.92
N ILE A 53 9.33 21.17 0.68
CA ILE A 53 10.03 19.92 0.31
C ILE A 53 11.29 19.69 1.16
N ILE A 54 12.04 20.75 1.47
CA ILE A 54 13.27 20.67 2.30
C ILE A 54 12.94 20.23 3.72
N SER A 55 11.90 20.82 4.32
CA SER A 55 11.43 20.47 5.66
C SER A 55 10.86 19.05 5.69
N LYS A 56 10.08 18.64 4.67
CA LYS A 56 9.63 17.24 4.52
C LYS A 56 10.80 16.27 4.44
N ALA A 57 11.85 16.60 3.69
CA ALA A 57 13.06 15.81 3.58
C ALA A 57 13.80 15.68 4.92
N ARG A 58 13.93 16.78 5.69
CA ARG A 58 14.58 16.79 7.02
C ARG A 58 13.86 15.91 8.04
N HIS A 59 12.52 15.85 7.99
CA HIS A 59 11.70 15.01 8.87
C HIS A 59 11.68 13.53 8.46
N ARG A 60 12.14 13.19 7.25
CA ARG A 60 12.17 11.82 6.71
C ARG A 60 13.54 11.50 6.12
N PRO A 61 14.61 11.48 6.96
CA PRO A 61 15.97 11.19 6.49
C PRO A 61 16.08 9.80 5.85
N ASP A 62 15.23 8.85 6.24
CA ASP A 62 15.09 7.54 5.62
C ASP A 62 14.67 7.63 4.14
N LEU A 63 13.69 8.48 3.81
CA LEU A 63 13.24 8.69 2.44
C LEU A 63 14.30 9.43 1.62
N VAL A 64 15.03 10.38 2.22
CA VAL A 64 16.15 11.06 1.55
C VAL A 64 17.24 10.06 1.16
N LYS A 65 17.63 9.16 2.08
CA LYS A 65 18.59 8.08 1.78
C LYS A 65 18.10 7.21 0.62
N LYS A 66 16.81 6.85 0.57
CA LYS A 66 16.21 6.10 -0.54
C LYS A 66 16.20 6.87 -1.86
N VAL A 67 16.02 8.19 -1.84
CA VAL A 67 16.11 9.03 -3.04
C VAL A 67 17.54 9.10 -3.54
N LEU A 68 18.52 9.31 -2.65
CA LEU A 68 19.94 9.36 -3.00
C LEU A 68 20.44 8.03 -3.58
N SER A 69 20.05 6.89 -3.01
CA SER A 69 20.36 5.58 -3.59
C SER A 69 19.73 5.42 -4.98
N LYS A 70 18.48 5.88 -5.15
CA LYS A 70 17.81 5.87 -6.46
C LYS A 70 18.47 6.79 -7.49
N VAL A 71 19.03 7.93 -7.08
CA VAL A 71 19.80 8.82 -7.98
C VAL A 71 21.06 8.12 -8.47
N LYS A 72 21.80 7.43 -7.58
CA LYS A 72 23.02 6.70 -7.95
C LYS A 72 22.75 5.56 -8.93
N THR A 73 21.62 4.87 -8.79
CA THR A 73 21.28 3.65 -9.54
C THR A 73 20.52 3.93 -10.84
N ASP A 74 19.47 4.73 -10.77
CA ASP A 74 18.55 4.98 -11.89
C ASP A 74 18.80 6.35 -12.56
N GLY A 75 19.62 7.20 -11.95
CA GLY A 75 19.89 8.57 -12.40
C GLY A 75 18.91 9.60 -11.85
N LEU A 76 19.34 10.88 -11.88
CA LEU A 76 18.61 12.00 -11.28
C LEU A 76 17.16 12.15 -11.80
N LYS A 77 16.96 12.05 -13.12
CA LYS A 77 15.63 12.21 -13.73
C LYS A 77 14.62 11.17 -13.22
N ALA A 78 15.03 9.92 -13.06
CA ALA A 78 14.16 8.83 -12.60
C ALA A 78 13.81 8.96 -11.12
N ALA A 79 14.79 9.33 -10.29
CA ALA A 79 14.59 9.59 -8.86
C ALA A 79 13.64 10.77 -8.63
N THR A 80 13.85 11.90 -9.33
CA THR A 80 12.99 13.09 -9.23
C THR A 80 11.55 12.75 -9.65
N ARG A 81 11.36 11.97 -10.72
CA ARG A 81 10.02 11.54 -11.15
C ARG A 81 9.31 10.69 -10.11
N ALA A 82 10.02 9.78 -9.44
CA ALA A 82 9.44 8.95 -8.39
C ALA A 82 8.99 9.78 -7.17
N VAL A 83 9.78 10.80 -6.79
CA VAL A 83 9.41 11.73 -5.72
C VAL A 83 8.18 12.56 -6.09
N ILE A 84 8.18 13.17 -7.29
CA ILE A 84 7.05 13.96 -7.78
C ILE A 84 5.78 13.11 -7.84
N THR A 85 5.86 11.88 -8.36
CA THR A 85 4.71 10.98 -8.46
C THR A 85 4.12 10.68 -7.08
N ARG A 86 4.96 10.48 -6.05
CA ARG A 86 4.50 10.23 -4.69
C ARG A 86 3.90 11.48 -4.03
N LEU A 87 4.44 12.66 -4.30
CA LEU A 87 3.90 13.94 -3.80
C LEU A 87 2.59 14.34 -4.51
N ASP A 88 2.37 13.88 -5.73
CA ASP A 88 1.13 14.12 -6.46
C ASP A 88 -0.05 13.27 -5.96
N GLU A 89 0.21 12.23 -5.15
CA GLU A 89 -0.86 11.36 -4.65
C GLU A 89 -1.70 12.05 -3.55
N PRO A 90 -3.03 12.02 -3.67
CA PRO A 90 -3.91 12.53 -2.62
C PRO A 90 -3.88 11.61 -1.40
N ILE A 91 -3.71 12.19 -0.22
CA ILE A 91 -3.73 11.49 1.07
C ILE A 91 -5.18 11.49 1.58
N PRO A 92 -5.81 10.32 1.75
CA PRO A 92 -7.10 10.25 2.41
C PRO A 92 -6.94 10.48 3.91
N LEU A 93 -7.92 11.13 4.53
CA LEU A 93 -7.95 11.39 5.97
C LEU A 93 -9.00 10.53 6.67
N GLY A 94 -8.91 10.43 7.99
CA GLY A 94 -9.73 9.54 8.81
C GLY A 94 -9.21 8.11 8.93
N TYR A 95 -9.54 7.51 10.06
CA TYR A 95 -9.20 6.12 10.39
C TYR A 95 -10.18 5.46 11.38
N SER A 96 -11.26 6.16 11.76
CA SER A 96 -12.27 5.70 12.72
C SER A 96 -13.65 6.17 12.27
N ALA A 97 -14.54 5.22 12.03
CA ALA A 97 -15.88 5.50 11.55
C ALA A 97 -16.87 4.41 11.98
N SER A 98 -18.15 4.66 11.75
CA SER A 98 -19.25 3.74 11.98
C SER A 98 -20.28 3.89 10.86
N GLY A 99 -21.07 2.84 10.63
CA GLY A 99 -22.10 2.89 9.61
C GLY A 99 -22.78 1.56 9.38
N ARG A 100 -23.39 1.40 8.22
CA ARG A 100 -24.14 0.19 7.84
C ARG A 100 -23.47 -0.59 6.72
N VAL A 101 -23.44 -1.91 6.85
CA VAL A 101 -23.00 -2.80 5.78
C VAL A 101 -23.98 -2.71 4.62
N VAL A 102 -23.48 -2.45 3.41
CA VAL A 102 -24.30 -2.40 2.18
C VAL A 102 -23.92 -3.47 1.16
N GLU A 103 -22.71 -4.03 1.27
CA GLU A 103 -22.24 -5.14 0.44
C GLU A 103 -21.29 -6.02 1.24
N VAL A 104 -21.36 -7.33 1.06
CA VAL A 104 -20.49 -8.33 1.71
C VAL A 104 -19.69 -9.05 0.64
N GLY A 105 -18.37 -9.03 0.78
CA GLY A 105 -17.46 -9.67 -0.14
C GLY A 105 -17.37 -11.18 0.05
N LYS A 106 -16.82 -11.86 -0.96
CA LYS A 106 -16.69 -13.32 -0.94
C LYS A 106 -15.86 -13.82 0.23
N GLY A 107 -16.22 -14.98 0.78
CA GLY A 107 -15.47 -15.70 1.82
C GLY A 107 -15.79 -15.28 3.26
N ILE A 108 -16.70 -14.35 3.47
CA ILE A 108 -17.19 -13.92 4.79
C ILE A 108 -18.73 -13.87 4.83
N GLU A 109 -19.38 -14.62 3.95
CA GLU A 109 -20.83 -14.77 3.90
C GLU A 109 -21.34 -15.27 5.26
N GLY A 110 -22.39 -14.64 5.79
CA GLY A 110 -22.95 -14.98 7.10
C GLY A 110 -22.20 -14.41 8.31
N LYS A 111 -20.99 -13.85 8.14
CA LYS A 111 -20.27 -13.14 9.20
C LYS A 111 -20.84 -11.75 9.46
N PHE A 112 -21.30 -11.09 8.40
CA PHE A 112 -21.98 -9.79 8.44
C PHE A 112 -23.26 -9.85 7.61
N ALA A 113 -24.27 -9.10 8.02
CA ALA A 113 -25.52 -8.95 7.29
C ALA A 113 -25.62 -7.57 6.62
N ILE A 114 -26.25 -7.51 5.43
CA ILE A 114 -26.59 -6.22 4.82
C ILE A 114 -27.57 -5.47 5.75
N GLY A 115 -27.30 -4.20 6.01
CA GLY A 115 -28.04 -3.34 6.95
C GLY A 115 -27.49 -3.35 8.38
N GLU A 116 -26.63 -4.31 8.72
CA GLU A 116 -25.97 -4.41 10.03
C GLU A 116 -25.16 -3.16 10.33
N ARG A 117 -25.26 -2.65 11.57
CA ARG A 117 -24.46 -1.52 12.04
C ARG A 117 -23.10 -2.02 12.51
N VAL A 118 -22.04 -1.39 12.01
CA VAL A 118 -20.65 -1.76 12.31
C VAL A 118 -19.78 -0.55 12.62
N ALA A 119 -18.89 -0.69 13.60
CA ALA A 119 -17.77 0.22 13.82
C ALA A 119 -16.57 -0.29 13.02
N ILE A 120 -15.86 0.62 12.36
CA ILE A 120 -14.78 0.31 11.44
C ILE A 120 -13.50 1.10 11.74
N ALA A 121 -12.36 0.46 11.50
CA ALA A 121 -11.03 0.98 11.79
C ALA A 121 -10.08 0.92 10.59
N GLY A 122 -8.96 1.64 10.70
CA GLY A 122 -7.79 1.47 9.82
C GLY A 122 -7.41 2.74 9.07
N ALA A 123 -6.17 3.19 9.25
CA ALA A 123 -5.63 4.34 8.54
C ALA A 123 -5.53 4.06 7.03
N GLY A 124 -6.17 4.90 6.22
CA GLY A 124 -6.30 4.69 4.78
C GLY A 124 -7.44 3.72 4.39
N ILE A 125 -8.12 3.12 5.37
CA ILE A 125 -9.21 2.15 5.20
C ILE A 125 -10.55 2.78 5.65
N ALA A 126 -10.70 3.07 6.94
CA ALA A 126 -11.89 3.72 7.53
C ALA A 126 -11.77 5.26 7.47
N ASN A 127 -11.81 5.80 6.25
CA ASN A 127 -11.57 7.21 5.98
C ASN A 127 -12.81 8.08 6.27
N HIS A 128 -12.61 9.40 6.35
CA HIS A 128 -13.67 10.41 6.31
C HIS A 128 -14.33 10.43 4.93
N SER A 129 -15.25 9.50 4.72
CA SER A 129 -15.91 9.22 3.45
C SER A 129 -17.33 8.69 3.67
N GLU A 130 -18.23 8.97 2.75
CA GLU A 130 -19.58 8.37 2.75
C GLU A 130 -19.56 6.83 2.62
N TYR A 131 -18.52 6.25 2.01
CA TYR A 131 -18.40 4.80 1.82
C TYR A 131 -16.96 4.33 2.05
N ASN A 132 -16.79 3.26 2.83
CA ASN A 132 -15.51 2.64 3.11
C ASN A 132 -15.57 1.14 2.83
N VAL A 133 -14.56 0.59 2.13
CA VAL A 133 -14.36 -0.86 2.04
C VAL A 133 -13.35 -1.26 3.11
N VAL A 134 -13.77 -2.19 3.97
CA VAL A 134 -13.06 -2.53 5.21
C VAL A 134 -12.89 -4.04 5.28
N PRO A 135 -11.67 -4.54 5.53
CA PRO A 135 -11.44 -5.96 5.83
C PRO A 135 -12.18 -6.41 7.08
N GLU A 136 -12.59 -7.67 7.11
CA GLU A 136 -13.38 -8.26 8.21
C GLU A 136 -12.75 -8.13 9.60
N ASN A 137 -11.42 -8.01 9.68
CA ASN A 137 -10.68 -7.89 10.94
C ASN A 137 -10.64 -6.45 11.47
N LEU A 138 -11.12 -5.49 10.71
CA LEU A 138 -11.18 -4.07 11.09
C LEU A 138 -12.62 -3.58 11.24
N ALA A 139 -13.57 -4.50 11.42
CA ALA A 139 -14.98 -4.20 11.62
C ALA A 139 -15.55 -5.02 12.79
N VAL A 140 -16.44 -4.42 13.58
CA VAL A 140 -17.20 -5.08 14.66
C VAL A 140 -18.64 -4.58 14.68
N SER A 141 -19.58 -5.43 15.06
CA SER A 141 -21.00 -5.09 15.17
C SER A 141 -21.26 -4.05 16.27
N ILE A 142 -22.20 -3.14 16.03
CA ILE A 142 -22.63 -2.12 16.99
C ILE A 142 -23.87 -2.64 17.74
N PRO A 143 -23.83 -2.75 19.08
CA PRO A 143 -25.00 -3.12 19.89
C PRO A 143 -26.18 -2.16 19.70
N GLU A 144 -27.40 -2.65 19.91
CA GLU A 144 -28.61 -1.84 19.70
C GLU A 144 -28.60 -0.52 20.47
N SER A 145 -28.14 -0.55 21.73
CA SER A 145 -28.08 0.60 22.63
C SER A 145 -27.01 1.64 22.27
N VAL A 146 -26.07 1.33 21.36
CA VAL A 146 -24.95 2.21 21.03
C VAL A 146 -25.29 2.99 19.76
N SER A 147 -25.20 4.32 19.80
CA SER A 147 -25.41 5.15 18.62
C SER A 147 -24.22 5.08 17.65
N ASP A 148 -24.45 5.42 16.38
CA ASP A 148 -23.38 5.46 15.38
C ASP A 148 -22.32 6.52 15.75
N GLU A 149 -22.72 7.64 16.36
CA GLU A 149 -21.79 8.68 16.84
C GLU A 149 -20.84 8.15 17.91
N GLU A 150 -21.36 7.40 18.90
CA GLU A 150 -20.54 6.76 19.93
C GLU A 150 -19.62 5.69 19.32
N ALA A 151 -20.16 4.87 18.43
CA ALA A 151 -19.40 3.82 17.75
C ALA A 151 -18.24 4.38 16.91
N ALA A 152 -18.33 5.61 16.41
CA ALA A 152 -17.22 6.25 15.70
C ALA A 152 -15.96 6.48 16.58
N PHE A 153 -16.08 6.40 17.90
CA PHE A 153 -14.94 6.46 18.84
C PHE A 153 -14.17 5.14 18.95
N ALA A 154 -14.69 4.03 18.41
CA ALA A 154 -14.16 2.68 18.62
C ALA A 154 -12.64 2.58 18.45
N THR A 155 -12.10 3.11 17.34
CA THR A 155 -10.67 2.98 17.03
C THR A 155 -9.83 3.82 17.99
N ILE A 156 -10.24 5.05 18.29
CA ILE A 156 -9.50 5.95 19.19
C ILE A 156 -9.52 5.42 20.62
N ALA A 157 -10.68 4.95 21.08
CA ALA A 157 -10.83 4.28 22.36
C ALA A 157 -9.99 3.00 22.43
N SER A 158 -9.88 2.23 21.34
CA SER A 158 -9.00 1.07 21.28
C SER A 158 -7.52 1.44 21.39
N ILE A 159 -7.09 2.61 20.88
CA ILE A 159 -5.72 3.12 21.08
C ILE A 159 -5.46 3.36 22.56
N ALA A 160 -6.37 4.07 23.24
CA ALA A 160 -6.27 4.35 24.67
C ALA A 160 -6.29 3.06 25.51
N MET A 161 -7.24 2.15 25.24
CA MET A 161 -7.35 0.86 25.91
C MET A 161 -6.10 0.00 25.74
N HIS A 162 -5.50 -0.02 24.54
CA HIS A 162 -4.27 -0.78 24.31
C HIS A 162 -3.09 -0.22 25.14
N SER A 163 -2.96 1.11 25.28
CA SER A 163 -1.96 1.69 26.19
C SER A 163 -2.17 1.31 27.65
N VAL A 164 -3.42 1.27 28.12
CA VAL A 164 -3.74 0.80 29.50
C VAL A 164 -3.36 -0.67 29.68
N ARG A 165 -3.66 -1.54 28.71
CA ARG A 165 -3.26 -2.96 28.75
C ARG A 165 -1.74 -3.14 28.80
N ASN A 166 -0.99 -2.32 28.05
CA ASN A 166 0.47 -2.36 28.05
C ASN A 166 1.08 -2.00 29.40
N LEU A 167 0.44 -1.12 30.18
CA LEU A 167 0.88 -0.81 31.55
C LEU A 167 0.67 -2.00 32.51
N SER A 168 -0.29 -2.90 32.22
CA SER A 168 -0.66 -4.03 33.07
C SER A 168 -1.07 -3.59 34.48
N VAL A 169 -1.86 -2.52 34.55
CA VAL A 169 -2.34 -1.89 35.78
C VAL A 169 -3.17 -2.86 36.60
N GLN A 170 -2.99 -2.83 37.92
CA GLN A 170 -3.73 -3.60 38.90
C GLN A 170 -4.74 -2.73 39.66
N LEU A 171 -5.70 -3.37 40.32
CA LEU A 171 -6.64 -2.72 41.22
C LEU A 171 -5.87 -1.97 42.33
N GLY A 172 -6.12 -0.67 42.47
CA GLY A 172 -5.49 0.19 43.47
C GLY A 172 -4.21 0.92 43.02
N ASP A 173 -3.63 0.56 41.88
CA ASP A 173 -2.45 1.25 41.32
C ASP A 173 -2.75 2.75 41.12
N VAL A 174 -1.80 3.62 41.47
CA VAL A 174 -1.88 5.05 41.20
C VAL A 174 -1.24 5.36 39.86
N VAL A 175 -2.03 5.90 38.92
CA VAL A 175 -1.62 6.11 37.53
C VAL A 175 -1.76 7.57 37.13
N ALA A 176 -0.66 8.18 36.69
CA ALA A 176 -0.67 9.54 36.14
C ALA A 176 -0.86 9.52 34.60
N VAL A 177 -1.80 10.33 34.11
CA VAL A 177 -2.08 10.51 32.68
C VAL A 177 -1.65 11.92 32.26
N PHE A 178 -0.62 12.01 31.42
CA PHE A 178 -0.11 13.27 30.90
C PHE A 178 -0.81 13.61 29.58
N GLY A 179 -1.55 14.71 29.57
CA GLY A 179 -2.35 15.20 28.45
C GLY A 179 -3.79 14.73 28.52
N ALA A 180 -4.70 15.63 28.87
CA ALA A 180 -6.16 15.46 28.96
C ALA A 180 -6.87 15.69 27.60
N GLY A 181 -6.17 15.43 26.49
CA GLY A 181 -6.77 15.36 25.15
C GLY A 181 -7.63 14.11 24.99
N LEU A 182 -8.18 13.90 23.78
CA LEU A 182 -9.14 12.82 23.54
C LEU A 182 -8.65 11.41 23.97
N VAL A 183 -7.42 11.04 23.62
CA VAL A 183 -6.82 9.74 24.02
C VAL A 183 -6.60 9.68 25.54
N GLY A 184 -6.14 10.76 26.16
CA GLY A 184 -5.90 10.80 27.61
C GLY A 184 -7.19 10.69 28.42
N GLN A 185 -8.26 11.37 28.00
CA GLN A 185 -9.59 11.25 28.63
C GLN A 185 -10.13 9.83 28.56
N LEU A 186 -10.00 9.18 27.40
CA LEU A 186 -10.41 7.78 27.22
C LEU A 186 -9.53 6.84 28.06
N ALA A 187 -8.22 7.07 28.10
CA ALA A 187 -7.30 6.27 28.90
C ALA A 187 -7.58 6.38 30.40
N ALA A 188 -7.85 7.59 30.90
CA ALA A 188 -8.23 7.82 32.28
C ALA A 188 -9.51 7.06 32.66
N GLN A 189 -10.53 7.08 31.80
CA GLN A 189 -11.74 6.28 32.03
C GLN A 189 -11.43 4.77 32.04
N PHE A 190 -10.62 4.25 31.12
CA PHE A 190 -10.24 2.83 31.13
C PHE A 190 -9.41 2.43 32.37
N LEU A 191 -8.56 3.32 32.87
CA LEU A 191 -7.82 3.11 34.11
C LEU A 191 -8.76 3.04 35.31
N ASN A 192 -9.70 3.98 35.42
CA ASN A 192 -10.73 3.96 36.46
C ASN A 192 -11.61 2.69 36.38
N LEU A 193 -12.02 2.29 35.17
CA LEU A 193 -12.75 1.02 34.93
C LEU A 193 -11.93 -0.22 35.30
N SER A 194 -10.59 -0.12 35.29
CA SER A 194 -9.69 -1.20 35.73
C SER A 194 -9.47 -1.19 37.25
N GLY A 195 -10.06 -0.23 37.98
CA GLY A 195 -9.91 -0.07 39.42
C GLY A 195 -8.67 0.72 39.84
N ALA A 196 -8.04 1.44 38.91
CA ALA A 196 -6.86 2.27 39.20
C ALA A 196 -7.27 3.66 39.71
N ARG A 197 -6.38 4.25 40.51
CA ARG A 197 -6.49 5.62 41.05
C ARG A 197 -5.84 6.59 40.08
N VAL A 198 -6.64 7.40 39.38
CA VAL A 198 -6.17 8.17 38.22
C VAL A 198 -5.89 9.63 38.57
N ILE A 199 -4.69 10.10 38.20
CA ILE A 199 -4.29 11.52 38.29
C ILE A 199 -4.12 12.06 36.86
N ILE A 200 -4.83 13.11 36.47
CA ILE A 200 -4.69 13.72 35.14
C ILE A 200 -3.89 15.03 35.22
N LEU A 201 -2.95 15.20 34.30
CA LEU A 201 -2.11 16.40 34.16
C LEU A 201 -2.29 17.02 32.77
N ASP A 202 -2.61 18.30 32.69
CA ASP A 202 -2.73 19.08 31.44
C ASP A 202 -2.53 20.58 31.72
N TYR A 203 -2.41 21.41 30.68
CA TYR A 203 -2.37 22.87 30.80
C TYR A 203 -3.78 23.48 30.74
N ASP A 204 -4.73 22.82 30.11
CA ASP A 204 -6.09 23.31 29.88
C ASP A 204 -7.02 22.90 31.03
N GLN A 205 -7.43 23.88 31.83
CA GLN A 205 -8.29 23.67 32.99
C GLN A 205 -9.65 23.04 32.60
N SER A 206 -10.23 23.41 31.47
CA SER A 206 -11.53 22.87 31.04
C SER A 206 -11.47 21.36 30.76
N ARG A 207 -10.30 20.86 30.33
CA ARG A 207 -10.06 19.43 30.13
C ARG A 207 -9.81 18.70 31.45
N LEU A 208 -9.17 19.36 32.40
CA LEU A 208 -8.99 18.84 33.75
C LEU A 208 -10.34 18.68 34.44
N ASP A 209 -11.18 19.71 34.43
CA ASP A 209 -12.52 19.67 35.02
C ASP A 209 -13.38 18.55 34.42
N LEU A 210 -13.27 18.34 33.09
CA LEU A 210 -13.91 17.21 32.41
C LEU A 210 -13.37 15.85 32.88
N GLY A 211 -12.06 15.74 33.07
CA GLY A 211 -11.42 14.51 33.54
C GLY A 211 -11.84 14.14 34.96
N GLU A 212 -11.94 15.13 35.86
CA GLU A 212 -12.47 14.95 37.22
C GLU A 212 -13.93 14.48 37.18
N LYS A 213 -14.78 15.13 36.37
CA LYS A 213 -16.18 14.72 36.15
C LYS A 213 -16.30 13.29 35.63
N LEU A 214 -15.34 12.82 34.84
CA LEU A 214 -15.30 11.47 34.27
C LEU A 214 -14.60 10.44 35.16
N GLY A 215 -14.28 10.80 36.41
CA GLY A 215 -13.84 9.87 37.45
C GLY A 215 -12.33 9.83 37.70
N ALA A 216 -11.57 10.85 37.27
CA ALA A 216 -10.22 11.03 37.79
C ALA A 216 -10.26 11.38 39.28
N GLU A 217 -9.44 10.73 40.09
CA GLU A 217 -9.34 11.01 41.53
C GLU A 217 -8.72 12.38 41.80
N LYS A 218 -7.77 12.78 40.94
CA LYS A 218 -7.15 14.10 41.04
C LYS A 218 -6.83 14.65 39.66
N VAL A 219 -6.91 15.97 39.54
CA VAL A 219 -6.43 16.71 38.38
C VAL A 219 -5.43 17.77 38.80
N ILE A 220 -4.38 17.98 38.00
CA ILE A 220 -3.29 18.91 38.29
C ILE A 220 -2.99 19.73 37.04
N ASN A 221 -3.00 21.06 37.18
CA ASN A 221 -2.58 21.95 36.12
C ASN A 221 -1.05 21.97 36.03
N LEU A 222 -0.49 21.74 34.84
CA LEU A 222 0.96 21.72 34.60
C LEU A 222 1.65 23.07 34.79
N GLN A 223 0.89 24.15 35.00
CA GLN A 223 1.43 25.47 35.41
C GLN A 223 1.70 25.56 36.92
N ASP A 224 1.24 24.58 37.72
CA ASP A 224 1.52 24.53 39.15
C ASP A 224 3.01 24.19 39.40
N ASN A 225 3.65 24.93 40.29
CA ASN A 225 5.05 24.70 40.67
C ASN A 225 5.22 23.52 41.64
N ASN A 226 4.13 22.99 42.21
CA ASN A 226 4.15 21.96 43.25
C ASN A 226 3.69 20.56 42.78
N ILE A 227 3.75 20.26 41.48
CA ILE A 227 3.27 18.98 40.89
C ILE A 227 3.83 17.76 41.64
N CYS A 228 5.16 17.68 41.83
CA CYS A 228 5.80 16.55 42.49
C CYS A 228 5.33 16.40 43.94
N ASN A 229 5.24 17.50 44.69
CA ASN A 229 4.78 17.48 46.08
C ASN A 229 3.32 17.04 46.19
N ASN A 230 2.45 17.49 45.29
CA ASN A 230 1.04 17.09 45.25
C ASN A 230 0.90 15.58 45.03
N ILE A 231 1.66 15.02 44.08
CA ILE A 231 1.60 13.59 43.77
C ILE A 231 2.23 12.75 44.88
N LEU A 232 3.37 13.17 45.43
CA LEU A 232 4.00 12.47 46.56
C LEU A 232 3.09 12.48 47.79
N SER A 233 2.39 13.57 48.08
CA SER A 233 1.42 13.62 49.17
C SER A 233 0.27 12.61 48.98
N LEU A 234 -0.26 12.50 47.76
CA LEU A 234 -1.34 11.54 47.42
C LEU A 234 -0.89 10.07 47.41
N THR A 235 0.42 9.85 47.28
CA THR A 235 1.05 8.52 47.18
C THR A 235 1.91 8.21 48.40
N GLU A 236 1.74 8.94 49.52
CA GLU A 236 2.48 8.71 50.77
C GLU A 236 4.01 8.71 50.60
N GLY A 237 4.51 9.52 49.66
CA GLY A 237 5.93 9.64 49.32
C GLY A 237 6.46 8.60 48.35
N ILE A 238 5.62 7.67 47.87
CA ILE A 238 6.04 6.54 47.04
C ILE A 238 6.17 6.94 45.56
N GLY A 239 5.24 7.76 45.04
CA GLY A 239 5.11 8.07 43.62
C GLY A 239 4.16 7.12 42.87
N CYS A 240 3.88 7.42 41.60
CA CYS A 240 2.92 6.67 40.78
C CYS A 240 3.47 5.30 40.35
N ASP A 241 2.61 4.27 40.38
CA ASP A 241 2.87 2.92 39.86
C ASP A 241 3.13 2.91 38.36
N ALA A 242 2.36 3.73 37.64
CA ALA A 242 2.45 3.85 36.20
C ALA A 242 2.17 5.27 35.71
N ILE A 243 2.69 5.56 34.52
CA ILE A 243 2.48 6.84 33.84
C ILE A 243 2.10 6.57 32.39
N LEU A 244 1.06 7.24 31.91
CA LEU A 244 0.61 7.20 30.52
C LEU A 244 0.82 8.58 29.89
N ILE A 245 1.69 8.65 28.90
CA ILE A 245 1.99 9.87 28.16
C ILE A 245 1.12 9.92 26.90
N ALA A 246 0.00 10.65 26.98
CA ALA A 246 -0.90 10.95 25.86
C ALA A 246 -0.67 12.35 25.24
N ALA A 247 0.19 13.16 25.85
CA ALA A 247 0.58 14.48 25.37
C ALA A 247 1.26 14.42 23.99
N SER A 248 1.11 15.49 23.22
CA SER A 248 1.79 15.68 21.94
C SER A 248 2.64 16.94 21.97
N THR A 249 3.96 16.79 22.07
CA THR A 249 4.95 17.87 22.18
C THR A 249 6.28 17.43 21.56
N PRO A 250 7.08 18.31 20.95
CA PRO A 250 8.44 17.95 20.53
C PRO A 250 9.43 17.81 21.72
N THR A 251 9.06 18.24 22.93
CA THR A 251 9.96 18.27 24.10
C THR A 251 10.03 16.92 24.83
N ASN A 252 11.13 16.71 25.58
CA ASN A 252 11.33 15.54 26.45
C ASN A 252 10.78 15.76 27.87
N GLU A 253 10.16 16.92 28.15
CA GLU A 253 9.63 17.28 29.47
C GLU A 253 8.69 16.23 30.06
N PRO A 254 7.80 15.55 29.28
CA PRO A 254 6.99 14.46 29.81
C PRO A 254 7.82 13.33 30.41
N PHE A 255 8.95 12.95 29.81
CA PHE A 255 9.83 11.91 30.38
C PHE A 255 10.57 12.39 31.62
N ASN A 256 10.96 13.67 31.68
CA ASN A 256 11.59 14.26 32.86
C ASN A 256 10.65 14.26 34.06
N LEU A 257 9.42 14.76 33.87
CA LEU A 257 8.41 14.76 34.93
C LEU A 257 8.03 13.34 35.32
N ALA A 258 7.87 12.43 34.34
CA ALA A 258 7.56 11.03 34.60
C ALA A 258 8.61 10.37 35.51
N ALA A 259 9.89 10.60 35.26
CA ALA A 259 10.96 10.07 36.12
C ALA A 259 10.87 10.56 37.56
N GLN A 260 10.53 11.84 37.76
CA GLN A 260 10.45 12.44 39.09
C GLN A 260 9.30 11.87 39.91
N ILE A 261 8.12 11.72 39.31
CA ILE A 261 6.90 11.33 40.03
C ILE A 261 6.64 9.81 40.06
N SER A 262 7.38 9.02 39.29
CA SER A 262 7.27 7.55 39.32
C SER A 262 7.84 7.01 40.63
N ARG A 263 7.25 5.93 41.13
CA ARG A 263 7.91 5.08 42.13
C ARG A 263 9.04 4.25 41.52
N ASP A 264 9.82 3.61 42.38
CA ASP A 264 10.79 2.59 41.96
C ASP A 264 10.07 1.45 41.19
N ARG A 265 10.67 1.03 40.08
CA ARG A 265 10.15 0.04 39.11
C ARG A 265 8.81 0.42 38.48
N GLY A 266 8.53 1.73 38.38
CA GLY A 266 7.36 2.25 37.69
C GLY A 266 7.41 2.00 36.17
N LYS A 267 6.24 1.92 35.54
CA LYS A 267 6.10 1.75 34.09
C LYS A 267 5.61 3.02 33.42
N ILE A 268 6.25 3.41 32.33
CA ILE A 268 5.90 4.60 31.55
C ILE A 268 5.49 4.14 30.14
N CYS A 269 4.23 4.38 29.77
CA CYS A 269 3.70 4.06 28.45
C CYS A 269 3.50 5.31 27.60
N LEU A 270 4.21 5.38 26.48
CA LEU A 270 4.07 6.43 25.48
C LEU A 270 3.02 6.04 24.44
N VAL A 271 1.95 6.83 24.34
CA VAL A 271 0.90 6.69 23.30
C VAL A 271 0.74 7.95 22.45
N GLY A 272 0.98 9.12 23.03
CA GLY A 272 1.12 10.39 22.31
C GLY A 272 2.52 10.54 21.71
N MET A 273 2.69 11.47 20.77
CA MET A 273 3.99 11.78 20.19
C MET A 273 4.68 12.86 21.03
N SER A 274 5.58 12.46 21.94
CA SER A 274 6.49 13.36 22.68
C SER A 274 7.92 13.29 22.13
N GLY A 275 8.84 14.10 22.66
CA GLY A 275 10.28 13.81 22.56
C GLY A 275 10.59 12.45 23.17
N THR A 276 11.63 11.77 22.67
CA THR A 276 11.96 10.37 23.00
C THR A 276 13.27 10.20 23.77
N GLU A 277 13.92 11.28 24.19
CA GLU A 277 15.07 11.20 25.09
C GLU A 277 14.58 11.24 26.53
N PHE A 278 15.21 10.45 27.40
CA PHE A 278 14.83 10.33 28.80
C PHE A 278 16.04 10.53 29.73
N PRO A 279 15.85 11.02 30.96
CA PRO A 279 16.94 11.26 31.91
C PRO A 279 17.51 9.95 32.44
N TYR A 280 18.54 9.43 31.78
CA TYR A 280 19.12 8.10 32.08
C TYR A 280 19.43 7.87 33.56
N ALA A 281 20.01 8.85 34.26
CA ALA A 281 20.39 8.70 35.66
C ALA A 281 19.19 8.39 36.57
N GLU A 282 18.08 9.11 36.41
CA GLU A 282 16.86 8.87 37.20
C GLU A 282 16.17 7.57 36.81
N PHE A 283 16.12 7.26 35.50
CA PHE A 283 15.57 6.00 35.00
C PHE A 283 16.35 4.78 35.53
N MET A 284 17.68 4.88 35.56
CA MET A 284 18.55 3.83 36.09
C MET A 284 18.38 3.69 37.61
N LYS A 285 18.40 4.82 38.34
CA LYS A 285 18.25 4.83 39.80
C LYS A 285 16.94 4.18 40.27
N LYS A 286 15.84 4.47 39.59
CA LYS A 286 14.51 3.93 39.92
C LYS A 286 14.15 2.66 39.15
N GLU A 287 15.02 2.14 38.29
CA GLU A 287 14.75 0.95 37.46
C GLU A 287 13.44 1.08 36.63
N LEU A 288 13.23 2.23 35.99
CA LEU A 288 11.98 2.53 35.25
C LEU A 288 11.91 1.82 33.90
N SER A 289 10.70 1.37 33.55
CA SER A 289 10.43 0.73 32.25
C SER A 289 9.73 1.67 31.27
N ILE A 290 10.18 1.69 30.01
CA ILE A 290 9.52 2.44 28.92
C ILE A 290 8.82 1.48 27.98
N ILE A 291 7.56 1.77 27.66
CA ILE A 291 6.74 1.02 26.71
C ILE A 291 6.22 1.98 25.64
N VAL A 292 6.43 1.65 24.37
CA VAL A 292 5.84 2.41 23.25
C VAL A 292 4.58 1.68 22.78
N SER A 293 3.42 2.30 22.95
CA SER A 293 2.13 1.68 22.62
C SER A 293 1.92 1.61 21.11
N ARG A 294 1.58 0.41 20.60
CA ARG A 294 1.30 0.20 19.18
C ARG A 294 -0.16 0.49 18.87
N SER A 295 -0.46 1.74 18.50
CA SER A 295 -1.79 2.14 17.97
C SER A 295 -2.94 1.45 18.74
N TYR A 296 -3.90 0.83 18.06
CA TYR A 296 -5.02 0.09 18.66
C TYR A 296 -4.78 -1.43 18.79
N GLY A 297 -3.52 -1.89 18.81
CA GLY A 297 -3.15 -3.23 19.28
C GLY A 297 -2.52 -4.19 18.26
N PRO A 298 -2.22 -5.44 18.70
CA PRO A 298 -1.79 -6.55 17.85
C PRO A 298 -2.68 -6.77 16.63
N GLY A 299 -2.08 -7.02 15.47
CA GLY A 299 -2.72 -6.97 14.15
C GLY A 299 -2.26 -5.76 13.35
N ARG A 300 -2.04 -4.63 14.02
CA ARG A 300 -1.57 -3.41 13.35
C ARG A 300 -0.20 -3.62 12.73
N TYR A 301 -0.07 -3.21 11.47
CA TYR A 301 1.13 -3.37 10.62
C TYR A 301 1.40 -4.82 10.17
N ASP A 302 0.44 -5.71 10.35
CA ASP A 302 0.46 -7.07 9.84
C ASP A 302 -0.56 -7.21 8.70
N ASP A 303 -0.07 -7.30 7.46
CA ASP A 303 -0.92 -7.40 6.28
C ASP A 303 -1.72 -8.71 6.25
N ASP A 304 -1.23 -9.79 6.87
CA ASP A 304 -1.97 -11.05 6.98
C ASP A 304 -3.22 -10.87 7.85
N TYR A 305 -3.07 -10.16 8.96
CA TYR A 305 -4.17 -9.83 9.85
C TYR A 305 -5.11 -8.76 9.25
N GLU A 306 -4.57 -7.59 8.87
CA GLU A 306 -5.36 -6.45 8.45
C GLU A 306 -6.01 -6.65 7.07
N LYS A 307 -5.36 -7.35 6.12
CA LYS A 307 -5.84 -7.44 4.73
C LYS A 307 -6.29 -8.84 4.30
N ARG A 308 -5.70 -9.90 4.85
CA ARG A 308 -5.97 -11.28 4.40
C ARG A 308 -6.91 -12.07 5.32
N GLY A 309 -7.39 -11.45 6.39
CA GLY A 309 -8.37 -12.06 7.30
C GLY A 309 -7.78 -13.09 8.26
N LEU A 310 -6.45 -13.27 8.29
CA LEU A 310 -5.82 -14.26 9.18
C LEU A 310 -5.93 -13.80 10.65
N LYS A 311 -6.28 -14.73 11.54
CA LYS A 311 -6.35 -14.48 12.98
C LYS A 311 -5.15 -15.10 13.68
N TYR A 312 -4.66 -14.43 14.71
CA TYR A 312 -3.73 -15.06 15.64
C TYR A 312 -4.44 -16.12 16.48
N PRO A 313 -3.75 -17.18 16.90
CA PRO A 313 -4.32 -18.11 17.85
C PRO A 313 -4.58 -17.39 19.18
N VAL A 314 -5.84 -17.43 19.64
CA VAL A 314 -6.32 -16.63 20.78
C VAL A 314 -5.56 -16.89 22.08
N GLY A 315 -5.02 -18.10 22.26
CA GLY A 315 -4.21 -18.46 23.43
C GLY A 315 -2.86 -17.72 23.53
N PHE A 316 -2.34 -17.21 22.41
CA PHE A 316 -1.10 -16.44 22.37
C PHE A 316 -1.35 -14.94 22.22
N VAL A 317 -2.35 -14.55 21.42
CA VAL A 317 -2.70 -13.14 21.20
C VAL A 317 -4.21 -12.95 21.34
N ARG A 318 -4.64 -12.65 22.57
CA ARG A 318 -6.06 -12.44 22.90
C ARG A 318 -6.58 -11.08 22.43
N TRP A 319 -5.80 -10.03 22.66
CA TRP A 319 -6.25 -8.63 22.54
C TRP A 319 -5.82 -7.99 21.23
N THR A 320 -6.39 -8.45 20.12
CA THR A 320 -6.12 -7.90 18.78
C THR A 320 -6.88 -6.59 18.53
N GLU A 321 -6.60 -5.92 17.40
CA GLU A 321 -7.35 -4.73 16.93
C GLU A 321 -8.87 -4.99 16.97
N THR A 322 -9.34 -6.11 16.42
CA THR A 322 -10.78 -6.46 16.43
C THR A 322 -11.30 -6.68 17.85
N ALA A 323 -10.52 -7.34 18.71
CA ALA A 323 -10.95 -7.61 20.08
C ALA A 323 -11.02 -6.33 20.92
N ASN A 324 -10.11 -5.37 20.70
CA ASN A 324 -10.16 -4.06 21.32
C ASN A 324 -11.40 -3.28 20.86
N LEU A 325 -11.70 -3.27 19.55
CA LEU A 325 -12.91 -2.63 19.02
C LEU A 325 -14.19 -3.23 19.63
N ALA A 326 -14.27 -4.56 19.71
CA ALA A 326 -15.41 -5.25 20.28
C ALA A 326 -15.59 -4.93 21.78
N GLU A 327 -14.48 -4.85 22.53
CA GLU A 327 -14.53 -4.48 23.95
C GLU A 327 -14.97 -3.04 24.16
N VAL A 328 -14.57 -2.10 23.28
CA VAL A 328 -15.11 -0.74 23.32
C VAL A 328 -16.62 -0.74 23.09
N MET A 329 -17.13 -1.51 22.10
CA MET A 329 -18.57 -1.59 21.86
C MET A 329 -19.33 -2.14 23.07
N ARG A 330 -18.75 -3.13 23.77
CA ARG A 330 -19.31 -3.66 25.01
C ARG A 330 -19.37 -2.61 26.11
N LEU A 331 -18.29 -1.84 26.30
CA LEU A 331 -18.19 -0.80 27.32
C LEU A 331 -19.06 0.44 27.03
N LEU A 332 -19.38 0.71 25.76
CA LEU A 332 -20.36 1.73 25.38
C LEU A 332 -21.81 1.27 25.56
N SER A 333 -22.06 -0.03 25.66
CA SER A 333 -23.43 -0.55 25.72
C SER A 333 -24.07 -0.29 27.08
N GLU A 334 -25.36 0.10 27.05
CA GLU A 334 -26.17 0.35 28.24
C GLU A 334 -26.34 -0.87 29.16
N LYS A 335 -26.03 -2.07 28.66
CA LYS A 335 -26.02 -3.32 29.44
C LYS A 335 -24.84 -3.43 30.41
N THR A 336 -23.85 -2.55 30.30
CA THR A 336 -22.69 -2.52 31.20
C THR A 336 -22.99 -1.55 32.35
N THR A 337 -22.66 -1.94 33.59
CA THR A 337 -22.90 -1.11 34.79
C THR A 337 -21.95 0.08 34.92
N ASN A 338 -20.71 -0.06 34.44
CA ASN A 338 -19.71 1.02 34.37
C ASN A 338 -19.37 1.30 32.91
N GLN A 339 -20.14 2.19 32.29
CA GLN A 339 -20.02 2.50 30.86
C GLN A 339 -18.89 3.49 30.59
N LEU A 340 -18.33 3.38 29.39
CA LEU A 340 -17.45 4.40 28.83
C LEU A 340 -18.31 5.59 28.37
N ASP A 341 -18.03 6.79 28.87
CA ASP A 341 -18.69 8.02 28.40
C ASP A 341 -17.85 8.68 27.30
N VAL A 342 -18.32 8.54 26.07
CA VAL A 342 -17.80 9.28 24.91
C VAL A 342 -18.68 10.46 24.51
N LYS A 343 -19.92 10.54 25.01
CA LYS A 343 -20.86 11.63 24.69
C LYS A 343 -20.35 12.96 25.23
N SER A 344 -19.84 12.95 26.46
CA SER A 344 -19.21 14.11 27.09
C SER A 344 -17.93 14.59 26.38
N LEU A 345 -17.34 13.75 25.51
CA LEU A 345 -16.15 14.09 24.72
C LEU A 345 -16.50 14.73 23.37
N ILE A 346 -17.76 14.68 22.94
CA ILE A 346 -18.21 15.27 21.67
C ILE A 346 -18.39 16.77 21.85
N THR A 347 -17.58 17.55 21.15
CA THR A 347 -17.60 19.02 21.22
C THR A 347 -18.25 19.65 20.00
N HIS A 348 -18.07 19.05 18.81
CA HIS A 348 -18.53 19.62 17.55
C HIS A 348 -19.04 18.54 16.60
N ARG A 349 -19.98 18.92 15.73
CA ARG A 349 -20.52 18.11 14.65
C ARG A 349 -20.47 18.91 13.36
N PHE A 350 -19.95 18.30 12.30
CA PHE A 350 -19.92 18.86 10.95
C PHE A 350 -20.56 17.88 9.98
N SER A 351 -21.12 18.39 8.88
CA SER A 351 -21.47 17.53 7.76
C SER A 351 -20.24 17.28 6.89
N ILE A 352 -20.27 16.26 6.03
CA ILE A 352 -19.18 16.02 5.08
C ILE A 352 -18.95 17.19 4.11
N GLU A 353 -19.94 18.04 3.87
CA GLU A 353 -19.81 19.24 3.04
C GLU A 353 -19.03 20.36 3.74
N SER A 354 -19.26 20.55 5.03
CA SER A 354 -18.60 21.58 5.85
C SER A 354 -17.36 21.07 6.57
N SER A 355 -16.94 19.83 6.33
CA SER A 355 -15.88 19.17 7.07
C SER A 355 -14.52 19.85 6.94
N VAL A 356 -14.24 20.60 5.86
CA VAL A 356 -13.00 21.38 5.72
C VAL A 356 -12.86 22.39 6.86
N ASN A 357 -13.97 23.01 7.29
CA ASN A 357 -13.98 23.96 8.41
C ASN A 357 -13.58 23.28 9.72
N ALA A 358 -13.91 22.00 9.90
CA ALA A 358 -13.48 21.22 11.07
C ALA A 358 -11.95 21.11 11.15
N PHE A 359 -11.29 20.85 10.01
CA PHE A 359 -9.83 20.80 9.95
C PHE A 359 -9.18 22.16 10.14
N GLU A 360 -9.79 23.22 9.59
CA GLU A 360 -9.30 24.59 9.80
C GLU A 360 -9.39 24.99 11.28
N MET A 361 -10.45 24.62 11.97
CA MET A 361 -10.60 24.80 13.42
C MET A 361 -9.51 24.04 14.21
N VAL A 362 -9.26 22.76 13.86
CA VAL A 362 -8.20 21.95 14.48
C VAL A 362 -6.81 22.55 14.26
N LEU A 363 -6.54 23.05 13.05
CA LEU A 363 -5.24 23.61 12.67
C LEU A 363 -5.00 25.00 13.25
N SER A 364 -6.02 25.84 13.31
CA SER A 364 -5.91 27.22 13.79
C SER A 364 -5.94 27.35 15.31
N LYS A 365 -6.42 26.31 16.02
CA LYS A 365 -6.58 26.27 17.50
C LYS A 365 -7.46 27.41 18.04
N THR A 366 -8.33 27.98 17.22
CA THR A 366 -9.13 29.16 17.57
C THR A 366 -10.29 28.85 18.52
N THR A 367 -10.76 27.60 18.54
CA THR A 367 -11.91 27.16 19.35
C THR A 367 -11.54 25.92 20.16
N PRO A 368 -11.84 25.85 21.47
CA PRO A 368 -11.65 24.64 22.27
C PRO A 368 -12.39 23.44 21.67
N HIS A 369 -11.72 22.29 21.55
CA HIS A 369 -12.30 21.07 20.96
C HIS A 369 -11.63 19.81 21.51
N LEU A 370 -12.41 18.71 21.52
CA LEU A 370 -11.95 17.34 21.84
C LEU A 370 -12.36 16.37 20.72
N GLY A 371 -13.52 15.73 20.85
CA GLY A 371 -14.12 14.90 19.81
C GLY A 371 -14.88 15.76 18.81
N ILE A 372 -14.56 15.61 17.53
CA ILE A 372 -15.23 16.30 16.43
C ILE A 372 -15.78 15.23 15.48
N LEU A 373 -17.11 15.16 15.36
CA LEU A 373 -17.78 14.21 14.49
C LEU A 373 -18.04 14.82 13.11
N ILE A 374 -17.90 13.98 12.10
CA ILE A 374 -18.43 14.23 10.76
C ILE A 374 -19.61 13.28 10.56
N ASN A 375 -20.79 13.85 10.34
CA ASN A 375 -22.01 13.11 10.04
C ASN A 375 -22.24 13.08 8.52
N TYR A 376 -22.87 12.01 8.06
CA TYR A 376 -23.12 11.76 6.65
C TYR A 376 -24.63 11.60 6.39
N PRO A 377 -25.12 12.04 5.22
CA PRO A 377 -26.54 11.96 4.89
C PRO A 377 -27.04 10.52 4.68
N GLU A 378 -28.15 10.17 5.33
CA GLU A 378 -28.78 8.84 5.23
C GLU A 378 -29.30 8.51 3.82
N ASN A 379 -29.77 9.52 3.07
CA ASN A 379 -30.38 9.34 1.74
C ASN A 379 -29.41 9.54 0.57
N THR A 380 -28.19 9.02 0.68
CA THR A 380 -27.27 8.93 -0.46
C THR A 380 -27.42 7.60 -1.18
N SER A 381 -27.77 7.65 -2.47
CA SER A 381 -27.69 6.48 -3.35
C SER A 381 -26.22 6.13 -3.64
N ILE A 382 -25.90 4.84 -3.72
CA ILE A 382 -24.56 4.39 -4.11
C ILE A 382 -24.33 4.83 -5.56
N ARG A 383 -23.52 5.87 -5.76
CA ARG A 383 -23.03 6.24 -7.08
C ARG A 383 -21.81 5.36 -7.40
N HIS A 384 -22.05 4.28 -8.14
CA HIS A 384 -21.00 3.38 -8.59
C HIS A 384 -20.05 4.07 -9.59
N ASP A 385 -20.55 5.00 -10.40
CA ASP A 385 -19.79 5.75 -11.39
C ASP A 385 -19.87 7.28 -11.18
N PRO A 386 -18.83 8.06 -11.56
CA PRO A 386 -18.95 9.51 -11.68
C PRO A 386 -20.01 9.86 -12.74
N LYS A 387 -20.60 11.07 -12.70
CA LYS A 387 -21.47 11.58 -13.79
C LYS A 387 -20.77 11.33 -15.12
N GLU A 388 -21.35 10.47 -15.96
CA GLU A 388 -20.83 10.21 -17.30
C GLU A 388 -20.73 11.55 -18.03
N ALA A 389 -19.54 11.87 -18.52
CA ALA A 389 -19.46 12.87 -19.57
C ALA A 389 -20.12 12.20 -20.77
N ASN A 390 -21.36 12.60 -21.10
CA ASN A 390 -22.09 12.22 -22.31
C ASN A 390 -21.41 12.78 -23.58
N LYS A 391 -20.12 12.52 -23.74
CA LYS A 391 -19.37 12.70 -24.97
C LYS A 391 -19.10 11.31 -25.51
N ARG A 392 -20.05 10.76 -26.26
CA ARG A 392 -19.76 9.68 -27.20
C ARG A 392 -18.63 10.18 -28.10
N ILE A 393 -17.42 9.67 -27.90
CA ILE A 393 -16.35 9.89 -28.86
C ILE A 393 -16.78 9.12 -30.11
N LYS A 394 -17.24 9.83 -31.15
CA LYS A 394 -17.18 9.29 -32.51
C LYS A 394 -15.73 8.84 -32.70
N ARG A 395 -15.51 7.61 -33.14
CA ARG A 395 -14.20 6.97 -33.29
C ARG A 395 -13.32 7.80 -34.26
N THR A 396 -12.71 8.88 -33.78
CA THR A 396 -11.88 9.80 -34.58
C THR A 396 -10.45 9.31 -34.68
N LYS A 397 -10.03 8.43 -33.76
CA LYS A 397 -8.72 7.78 -33.75
C LYS A 397 -8.87 6.27 -33.83
N SER A 398 -7.92 5.61 -34.48
CA SER A 398 -7.91 4.16 -34.69
C SER A 398 -7.56 3.35 -33.42
N CYS A 399 -6.93 3.95 -32.41
CA CYS A 399 -6.51 3.30 -31.17
C CYS A 399 -7.19 3.94 -29.94
N VAL A 400 -8.17 3.23 -29.36
CA VAL A 400 -8.95 3.66 -28.19
C VAL A 400 -8.75 2.65 -27.07
N ILE A 401 -8.12 3.09 -25.98
CA ILE A 401 -7.56 2.20 -24.96
C ILE A 401 -8.34 2.31 -23.64
N GLY A 402 -8.72 1.15 -23.11
CA GLY A 402 -9.07 0.95 -21.70
C GLY A 402 -7.85 0.49 -20.90
N VAL A 403 -7.72 0.90 -19.64
CA VAL A 403 -6.61 0.47 -18.77
C VAL A 403 -7.15 -0.17 -17.50
N PHE A 404 -6.75 -1.41 -17.24
CA PHE A 404 -6.94 -2.09 -15.96
C PHE A 404 -5.71 -1.89 -15.07
N GLY A 405 -5.93 -1.42 -13.85
CA GLY A 405 -4.88 -1.25 -12.86
C GLY A 405 -4.32 0.17 -12.80
N ALA A 406 -4.26 0.69 -11.59
CA ALA A 406 -3.71 2.00 -11.25
C ALA A 406 -2.53 1.85 -10.27
N GLY A 407 -1.74 0.78 -10.41
CA GLY A 407 -0.60 0.48 -9.55
C GLY A 407 0.60 1.42 -9.78
N ASN A 408 1.58 1.37 -8.88
CA ASN A 408 2.76 2.26 -8.94
C ASN A 408 3.50 2.21 -10.28
N PHE A 409 3.63 1.02 -10.87
CA PHE A 409 4.27 0.85 -12.18
C PHE A 409 3.49 1.58 -13.28
N SER A 410 2.17 1.39 -13.33
CA SER A 410 1.28 2.08 -14.26
C SER A 410 1.42 3.60 -14.15
N LYS A 411 1.36 4.15 -12.93
CA LYS A 411 1.49 5.60 -12.68
C LYS A 411 2.86 6.19 -13.04
N SER A 412 3.93 5.45 -12.78
CA SER A 412 5.31 5.99 -12.82
C SER A 412 5.98 5.82 -14.17
N ILE A 413 5.62 4.75 -14.91
CA ILE A 413 6.30 4.32 -16.13
C ILE A 413 5.33 4.30 -17.32
N LEU A 414 4.28 3.48 -17.24
CA LEU A 414 3.44 3.16 -18.40
C LEU A 414 2.56 4.35 -18.84
N LEU A 415 1.74 4.90 -17.95
CA LEU A 415 0.81 5.99 -18.29
C LEU A 415 1.53 7.28 -18.75
N PRO A 416 2.64 7.73 -18.13
CA PRO A 416 3.40 8.86 -18.64
C PRO A 416 4.00 8.66 -20.04
N ALA A 417 4.32 7.43 -20.42
CA ALA A 417 4.78 7.11 -21.77
C ALA A 417 3.60 7.07 -22.74
N LEU A 418 2.53 6.36 -22.36
CA LEU A 418 1.32 6.17 -23.16
C LEU A 418 0.62 7.51 -23.49
N SER A 419 0.51 8.42 -22.53
CA SER A 419 -0.14 9.72 -22.72
C SER A 419 0.59 10.65 -23.70
N LYS A 420 1.83 10.31 -24.09
CA LYS A 420 2.64 11.06 -25.06
C LYS A 420 2.65 10.43 -26.45
N ILE A 421 2.00 9.28 -26.64
CA ILE A 421 1.92 8.62 -27.93
C ILE A 421 0.79 9.25 -28.76
N ASN A 422 1.14 9.69 -29.97
CA ASN A 422 0.16 10.25 -30.91
C ASN A 422 -0.82 9.17 -31.40
N ASP A 423 -2.00 9.61 -31.81
CA ASP A 423 -3.12 8.76 -32.27
C ASP A 423 -3.66 7.74 -31.26
N VAL A 424 -3.40 7.93 -29.96
CA VAL A 424 -4.05 7.19 -28.88
C VAL A 424 -5.16 8.03 -28.25
N SER A 425 -6.28 7.39 -27.91
CA SER A 425 -7.34 7.93 -27.05
C SER A 425 -7.41 7.11 -25.77
N LEU A 426 -7.22 7.75 -24.62
CA LEU A 426 -7.39 7.12 -23.31
C LEU A 426 -8.86 7.19 -22.89
N HIS A 427 -9.58 6.07 -22.99
CA HIS A 427 -11.03 6.07 -22.79
C HIS A 427 -11.40 5.86 -21.33
N THR A 428 -11.06 4.72 -20.75
CA THR A 428 -11.50 4.36 -19.39
C THR A 428 -10.36 3.74 -18.60
N ILE A 429 -10.18 4.19 -17.36
CA ILE A 429 -9.28 3.55 -16.39
C ILE A 429 -10.08 2.86 -15.28
N VAL A 430 -9.82 1.58 -15.06
CA VAL A 430 -10.46 0.73 -14.06
C VAL A 430 -9.49 0.39 -12.93
N SER A 431 -9.90 0.61 -11.69
CA SER A 431 -9.15 0.25 -10.48
C SER A 431 -10.09 -0.04 -9.31
N ASN A 432 -9.77 -1.05 -8.50
CA ASN A 432 -10.51 -1.37 -7.27
C ASN A 432 -10.48 -0.21 -6.26
N ASN A 433 -9.45 0.65 -6.33
CA ASN A 433 -9.35 1.85 -5.52
C ASN A 433 -9.78 3.09 -6.34
N GLY A 434 -11.03 3.53 -6.20
CA GLY A 434 -11.57 4.66 -6.97
C GLY A 434 -10.87 6.01 -6.76
N LYS A 435 -10.08 6.17 -5.67
CA LYS A 435 -9.23 7.36 -5.47
C LYS A 435 -8.15 7.44 -6.56
N SER A 436 -7.56 6.29 -6.86
CA SER A 436 -6.47 6.16 -7.83
C SER A 436 -6.95 6.38 -9.27
N SER A 437 -8.10 5.82 -9.67
CA SER A 437 -8.61 5.96 -11.03
C SER A 437 -9.05 7.39 -11.36
N ASN A 438 -9.71 8.10 -10.42
CA ASN A 438 -10.14 9.48 -10.68
C ASN A 438 -8.96 10.47 -10.77
N HIS A 439 -7.95 10.33 -9.89
CA HIS A 439 -6.72 11.13 -9.99
C HIS A 439 -5.99 10.90 -11.32
N LEU A 440 -5.90 9.64 -11.77
CA LEU A 440 -5.25 9.31 -13.04
C LEU A 440 -6.07 9.76 -14.25
N LYS A 441 -7.40 9.77 -14.14
CA LYS A 441 -8.29 10.36 -15.14
C LYS A 441 -7.96 11.84 -15.35
N GLU A 442 -7.95 12.64 -14.28
CA GLU A 442 -7.58 14.07 -14.33
C GLU A 442 -6.15 14.27 -14.87
N LYS A 443 -5.19 13.47 -14.38
CA LYS A 443 -3.76 13.64 -14.69
C LYS A 443 -3.38 13.29 -16.13
N PHE A 444 -3.92 12.19 -16.65
CA PHE A 444 -3.56 11.66 -17.97
C PHE A 444 -4.63 11.90 -19.03
N GLY A 445 -5.76 12.50 -18.67
CA GLY A 445 -6.82 12.86 -19.61
C GLY A 445 -7.67 11.69 -20.08
N PHE A 446 -7.95 10.72 -19.20
CA PHE A 446 -8.94 9.67 -19.54
C PHE A 446 -10.35 10.28 -19.65
N LEU A 447 -11.18 9.76 -20.55
CA LEU A 447 -12.57 10.17 -20.63
C LEU A 447 -13.35 9.77 -19.37
N ASN A 448 -13.17 8.54 -18.92
CA ASN A 448 -13.89 7.93 -17.82
C ASN A 448 -12.94 7.26 -16.81
N ALA A 449 -13.41 7.15 -15.57
CA ALA A 449 -12.80 6.35 -14.52
C ALA A 449 -13.91 5.45 -13.98
N SER A 450 -13.64 4.16 -13.89
CA SER A 450 -14.58 3.20 -13.31
C SER A 450 -13.85 2.18 -12.45
N ARG A 451 -14.60 1.20 -11.99
CA ARG A 451 -14.23 0.10 -11.11
C ARG A 451 -14.71 -1.21 -11.67
N ASP A 452 -15.86 -1.16 -12.35
CA ASP A 452 -16.42 -2.27 -13.07
C ASP A 452 -15.60 -2.54 -14.34
N PRO A 453 -14.98 -3.73 -14.46
CA PRO A 453 -14.28 -4.10 -15.68
C PRO A 453 -15.17 -4.13 -16.92
N LEU A 454 -16.48 -4.36 -16.76
CA LEU A 454 -17.44 -4.40 -17.87
C LEU A 454 -17.54 -3.06 -18.61
N LYS A 455 -17.28 -1.93 -17.94
CA LYS A 455 -17.20 -0.61 -18.60
C LYS A 455 -16.09 -0.51 -19.65
N ILE A 456 -15.08 -1.39 -19.58
CA ILE A 456 -14.07 -1.52 -20.63
C ILE A 456 -14.48 -2.63 -21.62
N LEU A 457 -14.94 -3.77 -21.11
CA LEU A 457 -15.20 -4.96 -21.92
C LEU A 457 -16.42 -4.77 -22.84
N ASP A 458 -17.49 -4.18 -22.35
CA ASP A 458 -18.77 -4.05 -23.06
C ASP A 458 -18.84 -2.79 -23.93
N ASP A 459 -17.88 -1.86 -23.80
CA ASP A 459 -17.87 -0.62 -24.60
C ASP A 459 -17.27 -0.88 -26.00
N PRO A 460 -18.07 -0.81 -27.07
CA PRO A 460 -17.59 -1.09 -28.43
C PRO A 460 -16.66 -0.01 -28.99
N SER A 461 -16.60 1.18 -28.37
CA SER A 461 -15.69 2.24 -28.78
C SER A 461 -14.24 1.95 -28.37
N ILE A 462 -14.04 1.15 -27.32
CA ILE A 462 -12.74 0.68 -26.85
C ILE A 462 -12.37 -0.57 -27.66
N ASN A 463 -11.25 -0.52 -28.36
CA ASN A 463 -10.76 -1.64 -29.16
C ASN A 463 -9.47 -2.28 -28.62
N ALA A 464 -8.85 -1.66 -27.61
CA ALA A 464 -7.65 -2.20 -26.99
C ALA A 464 -7.65 -1.99 -25.47
N VAL A 465 -6.96 -2.87 -24.76
CA VAL A 465 -6.80 -2.80 -23.32
C VAL A 465 -5.35 -2.96 -22.90
N ILE A 466 -4.99 -2.28 -21.80
CA ILE A 466 -3.72 -2.48 -21.12
C ILE A 466 -3.99 -2.97 -19.69
N ILE A 467 -3.43 -4.12 -19.31
CA ILE A 467 -3.59 -4.74 -18.00
C ILE A 467 -2.30 -4.56 -17.19
N THR A 468 -2.40 -3.84 -16.07
CA THR A 468 -1.29 -3.52 -15.15
C THR A 468 -1.67 -3.75 -13.68
N THR A 469 -2.46 -4.80 -13.44
CA THR A 469 -2.97 -5.19 -12.13
C THR A 469 -1.95 -6.01 -11.33
N ARG A 470 -2.38 -6.69 -10.27
CA ARG A 470 -1.55 -7.73 -9.63
C ARG A 470 -1.53 -8.98 -10.51
N HIS A 471 -0.51 -9.84 -10.31
CA HIS A 471 -0.22 -10.95 -11.21
C HIS A 471 -1.35 -11.97 -11.27
N ASP A 472 -2.02 -12.21 -10.14
CA ASP A 472 -3.15 -13.14 -9.99
C ASP A 472 -4.35 -12.83 -10.90
N SER A 473 -4.55 -11.56 -11.28
CA SER A 473 -5.67 -11.19 -12.15
C SER A 473 -5.30 -11.06 -13.64
N HIS A 474 -4.03 -11.27 -14.02
CA HIS A 474 -3.58 -11.06 -15.40
C HIS A 474 -4.24 -12.02 -16.39
N ALA A 475 -4.23 -13.32 -16.09
CA ALA A 475 -4.77 -14.34 -16.98
C ALA A 475 -6.29 -14.17 -17.18
N GLU A 476 -7.04 -14.00 -16.10
CA GLU A 476 -8.50 -13.82 -16.14
C GLU A 476 -8.90 -12.58 -16.94
N LEU A 477 -8.26 -11.43 -16.69
CA LEU A 477 -8.56 -10.19 -17.41
C LEU A 477 -8.16 -10.27 -18.89
N THR A 478 -7.07 -10.97 -19.20
CA THR A 478 -6.64 -11.22 -20.57
C THR A 478 -7.68 -12.04 -21.33
N ILE A 479 -8.12 -13.16 -20.76
CA ILE A 479 -9.15 -14.04 -21.35
C ILE A 479 -10.45 -13.26 -21.60
N LYS A 480 -10.93 -12.52 -20.58
CA LYS A 480 -12.15 -11.71 -20.71
C LYS A 480 -12.03 -10.65 -21.80
N SER A 481 -10.88 -10.01 -21.91
CA SER A 481 -10.64 -8.96 -22.90
C SER A 481 -10.56 -9.52 -24.33
N LEU A 482 -9.89 -10.66 -24.52
CA LEU A 482 -9.83 -11.36 -25.80
C LEU A 482 -11.23 -11.80 -26.26
N ASN A 483 -12.01 -12.41 -25.37
CA ASN A 483 -13.39 -12.83 -25.67
C ASN A 483 -14.33 -11.66 -25.96
N ALA A 484 -14.04 -10.47 -25.44
CA ALA A 484 -14.74 -9.23 -25.78
C ALA A 484 -14.24 -8.59 -27.09
N GLY A 485 -13.39 -9.28 -27.85
CA GLY A 485 -12.85 -8.83 -29.13
C GLY A 485 -11.84 -7.69 -29.02
N LYS A 486 -11.23 -7.48 -27.84
CA LYS A 486 -10.25 -6.40 -27.61
C LYS A 486 -8.83 -6.88 -27.92
N HIS A 487 -7.98 -5.98 -28.43
CA HIS A 487 -6.54 -6.18 -28.44
C HIS A 487 -5.96 -6.03 -27.03
N VAL A 488 -5.03 -6.89 -26.62
CA VAL A 488 -4.56 -6.93 -25.22
C VAL A 488 -3.06 -6.69 -25.14
N LEU A 489 -2.66 -5.72 -24.31
CA LEU A 489 -1.33 -5.67 -23.72
C LEU A 489 -1.44 -5.99 -22.24
N VAL A 490 -0.76 -7.03 -21.78
CA VAL A 490 -0.74 -7.41 -20.36
C VAL A 490 0.67 -7.32 -19.82
N GLU A 491 0.86 -6.65 -18.68
CA GLU A 491 2.14 -6.66 -18.00
C GLU A 491 2.54 -8.06 -17.56
N LYS A 492 3.84 -8.31 -17.42
CA LYS A 492 4.31 -9.63 -17.01
C LYS A 492 4.08 -9.90 -15.52
N PRO A 493 3.88 -11.16 -15.12
CA PRO A 493 3.79 -12.38 -15.93
C PRO A 493 2.40 -12.53 -16.57
N LEU A 494 2.26 -13.38 -17.59
CA LEU A 494 0.95 -13.64 -18.22
C LEU A 494 -0.01 -14.40 -17.28
N GLY A 495 0.53 -15.29 -16.46
CA GLY A 495 -0.18 -16.08 -15.46
C GLY A 495 0.78 -16.70 -14.46
N LEU A 496 0.25 -17.19 -13.36
CA LEU A 496 0.97 -17.83 -12.26
C LEU A 496 0.99 -19.36 -12.40
N THR A 497 0.08 -19.95 -13.18
CA THR A 497 -0.03 -21.41 -13.33
C THR A 497 -0.03 -21.90 -14.78
N LYS A 498 0.35 -23.16 -15.00
CA LYS A 498 0.30 -23.80 -16.34
C LYS A 498 -1.13 -23.76 -16.91
N LYS A 499 -2.14 -24.00 -16.07
CA LYS A 499 -3.55 -23.96 -16.46
C LYS A 499 -3.96 -22.58 -16.99
N GLU A 500 -3.58 -21.52 -16.30
CA GLU A 500 -3.86 -20.15 -16.72
C GLU A 500 -3.25 -19.83 -18.09
N LEU A 501 -2.00 -20.24 -18.34
CA LEU A 501 -1.37 -20.03 -19.65
C LEU A 501 -2.12 -20.76 -20.77
N ILE A 502 -2.53 -22.02 -20.53
CA ILE A 502 -3.31 -22.81 -21.48
C ILE A 502 -4.68 -22.15 -21.75
N ASP A 503 -5.35 -21.67 -20.71
CA ASP A 503 -6.67 -21.05 -20.83
C ASP A 503 -6.58 -19.71 -21.60
N VAL A 504 -5.50 -18.93 -21.39
CA VAL A 504 -5.21 -17.72 -22.20
C VAL A 504 -4.93 -18.09 -23.65
N GLN A 505 -4.12 -19.11 -23.92
CA GLN A 505 -3.81 -19.56 -25.28
C GLN A 505 -5.08 -19.98 -26.04
N LYS A 506 -5.95 -20.77 -25.41
CA LYS A 506 -7.24 -21.17 -26.00
C LYS A 506 -8.16 -19.98 -26.27
N ALA A 507 -8.17 -18.98 -25.38
CA ALA A 507 -8.94 -17.76 -25.61
C ALA A 507 -8.37 -16.96 -26.78
N TYR A 508 -7.04 -16.88 -26.90
CA TYR A 508 -6.38 -16.22 -28.01
C TYR A 508 -6.72 -16.88 -29.36
N GLU A 509 -6.57 -18.21 -29.48
CA GLU A 509 -6.82 -18.97 -30.72
C GLU A 509 -8.25 -18.84 -31.26
N LYS A 510 -9.21 -18.50 -30.39
CA LYS A 510 -10.64 -18.32 -30.75
C LYS A 510 -10.99 -16.90 -31.20
N ASN A 511 -10.09 -15.94 -31.06
CA ASN A 511 -10.38 -14.52 -31.25
C ASN A 511 -9.38 -13.87 -32.20
N ASN A 512 -9.82 -12.82 -32.89
CA ASN A 512 -8.98 -12.07 -33.85
C ASN A 512 -8.17 -10.93 -33.20
N GLY A 513 -8.31 -10.74 -31.88
CA GLY A 513 -7.56 -9.74 -31.14
C GLY A 513 -6.11 -10.19 -30.92
N PHE A 514 -5.12 -9.33 -31.18
CA PHE A 514 -3.73 -9.67 -30.85
C PHE A 514 -3.41 -9.53 -29.35
N LEU A 515 -2.41 -10.29 -28.91
CA LEU A 515 -1.89 -10.31 -27.54
C LEU A 515 -0.42 -9.88 -27.52
N GLN A 516 -0.08 -8.96 -26.62
CA GLN A 516 1.29 -8.56 -26.30
C GLN A 516 1.52 -8.71 -24.79
N ILE A 517 2.62 -9.33 -24.40
CA ILE A 517 3.10 -9.30 -23.01
C ILE A 517 4.07 -8.13 -22.85
N GLY A 518 4.12 -7.53 -21.67
CA GLY A 518 5.03 -6.45 -21.25
C GLY A 518 6.53 -6.81 -21.27
N PHE A 519 6.99 -7.69 -22.16
CA PHE A 519 8.39 -7.98 -22.40
C PHE A 519 9.07 -6.82 -23.15
N ASN A 520 9.33 -5.73 -22.45
CA ASN A 520 9.82 -4.48 -23.03
C ASN A 520 11.25 -4.55 -23.61
N ARG A 521 12.10 -5.48 -23.14
CA ARG A 521 13.55 -5.53 -23.44
C ARG A 521 13.86 -5.75 -24.93
N ARG A 522 13.05 -6.57 -25.61
CA ARG A 522 13.12 -6.77 -27.08
C ARG A 522 12.88 -5.49 -27.89
N PHE A 523 12.25 -4.48 -27.31
CA PHE A 523 11.95 -3.21 -27.99
C PHE A 523 12.96 -2.09 -27.67
N ALA A 524 13.97 -2.35 -26.84
CA ALA A 524 14.93 -1.32 -26.47
C ALA A 524 15.79 -0.90 -27.69
N PRO A 525 16.15 0.39 -27.82
CA PRO A 525 17.01 0.84 -28.92
C PRO A 525 18.35 0.09 -29.02
N ILE A 526 18.95 -0.24 -27.87
CA ILE A 526 20.17 -1.06 -27.80
C ILE A 526 19.91 -2.48 -28.32
N THR A 527 18.74 -3.06 -28.06
CA THR A 527 18.37 -4.38 -28.59
C THR A 527 18.21 -4.35 -30.10
N ASN A 528 17.62 -3.31 -30.68
CA ASN A 528 17.53 -3.20 -32.15
C ASN A 528 18.92 -3.22 -32.80
N LYS A 529 19.90 -2.58 -32.17
CA LYS A 529 21.30 -2.62 -32.62
C LYS A 529 21.92 -4.00 -32.42
N LEU A 530 21.70 -4.62 -31.26
CA LEU A 530 22.11 -6.01 -31.00
C LEU A 530 21.55 -6.95 -32.09
N ASP A 531 20.27 -6.83 -32.42
CA ASP A 531 19.58 -7.66 -33.41
C ASP A 531 20.15 -7.53 -34.81
N THR A 532 20.52 -6.31 -35.20
CA THR A 532 21.17 -6.04 -36.49
C THR A 532 22.51 -6.77 -36.61
N GLU A 533 23.23 -6.92 -35.50
CA GLU A 533 24.55 -7.55 -35.48
C GLU A 533 24.44 -9.07 -35.33
N LEU A 534 23.54 -9.55 -34.47
CA LEU A 534 23.20 -10.97 -34.36
C LEU A 534 22.63 -11.57 -35.65
N ALA A 535 22.01 -10.75 -36.51
CA ALA A 535 21.52 -11.21 -37.82
C ALA A 535 22.64 -11.53 -38.82
N LYS A 536 23.88 -11.10 -38.55
CA LYS A 536 25.05 -11.35 -39.41
C LYS A 536 25.86 -12.56 -38.97
N ILE A 537 25.48 -13.20 -37.86
CA ILE A 537 26.26 -14.25 -37.19
C ILE A 537 25.43 -15.52 -37.17
N ASP A 538 25.93 -16.54 -37.85
CA ASP A 538 25.36 -17.89 -37.86
C ASP A 538 25.87 -18.72 -36.68
N GLY A 539 25.15 -19.81 -36.38
CA GLY A 539 25.53 -20.80 -35.37
C GLY A 539 24.90 -20.61 -33.99
N PRO A 540 25.19 -21.54 -33.05
CA PRO A 540 24.64 -21.51 -31.71
C PRO A 540 25.21 -20.36 -30.88
N ARG A 541 24.40 -19.87 -29.94
CA ARG A 541 24.72 -18.74 -29.07
C ARG A 541 24.91 -19.23 -27.64
N PHE A 542 26.02 -18.85 -27.01
CA PHE A 542 26.23 -19.05 -25.58
C PHE A 542 25.98 -17.73 -24.86
N MET A 543 25.08 -17.70 -23.87
CA MET A 543 24.59 -16.47 -23.27
C MET A 543 24.73 -16.49 -21.74
N LEU A 544 25.26 -15.40 -21.17
CA LEU A 544 25.41 -15.20 -19.72
C LEU A 544 24.67 -13.94 -19.28
N PHE A 545 23.60 -14.12 -18.51
CA PHE A 545 22.74 -13.04 -18.06
C PHE A 545 22.84 -12.93 -16.54
N ARG A 546 23.34 -11.80 -16.03
CA ARG A 546 23.48 -11.53 -14.59
C ARG A 546 22.56 -10.40 -14.17
N ILE A 547 21.68 -10.70 -13.21
CA ILE A 547 20.66 -9.80 -12.70
C ILE A 547 20.84 -9.57 -11.19
N ASN A 548 21.15 -8.34 -10.80
CA ASN A 548 21.24 -7.88 -9.42
C ASN A 548 19.99 -7.08 -9.04
N ALA A 549 18.95 -7.78 -8.60
CA ALA A 549 17.59 -7.25 -8.51
C ALA A 549 17.27 -6.55 -7.17
N GLY A 550 18.20 -6.56 -6.20
CA GLY A 550 18.08 -5.98 -4.86
C GLY A 550 17.09 -6.72 -3.94
N HIS A 551 16.98 -6.33 -2.67
CA HIS A 551 16.10 -7.01 -1.70
C HIS A 551 14.63 -6.53 -1.76
N ILE A 552 13.66 -7.45 -1.65
CA ILE A 552 12.23 -7.14 -1.46
C ILE A 552 11.85 -7.42 0.01
N PRO A 553 11.11 -6.51 0.69
CA PRO A 553 10.65 -6.77 2.06
C PRO A 553 9.73 -8.00 2.16
N ASN A 554 9.90 -8.82 3.19
CA ASN A 554 9.14 -10.07 3.42
C ASN A 554 7.61 -9.88 3.37
N GLY A 555 7.07 -8.75 3.83
CA GLY A 555 5.63 -8.47 3.80
C GLY A 555 5.06 -8.10 2.43
N SER A 556 5.88 -8.09 1.37
CA SER A 556 5.43 -7.75 0.01
C SER A 556 4.46 -8.80 -0.53
N TRP A 557 3.40 -8.33 -1.21
CA TRP A 557 2.46 -9.21 -1.95
C TRP A 557 3.17 -10.09 -3.00
N ILE A 558 4.35 -9.69 -3.46
CA ILE A 558 5.14 -10.45 -4.45
C ILE A 558 5.54 -11.84 -3.89
N HIS A 559 5.84 -11.94 -2.59
CA HIS A 559 6.21 -13.21 -1.96
C HIS A 559 5.01 -14.10 -1.63
N ASN A 560 3.78 -13.59 -1.79
CA ASN A 560 2.60 -14.42 -1.63
C ASN A 560 2.41 -15.27 -2.89
N ASP A 561 2.38 -16.59 -2.72
CA ASP A 561 2.28 -17.51 -3.86
C ASP A 561 0.98 -17.36 -4.66
N LYS A 562 -0.11 -16.91 -4.03
CA LYS A 562 -1.43 -16.74 -4.66
C LYS A 562 -1.61 -15.38 -5.35
N GLU A 563 -0.90 -14.35 -4.92
CA GLU A 563 -1.01 -13.00 -5.46
C GLU A 563 0.14 -12.64 -6.41
N GLY A 564 1.37 -12.98 -6.01
CA GLY A 564 2.61 -12.56 -6.65
C GLY A 564 3.38 -13.67 -7.34
N GLY A 565 3.37 -14.89 -6.79
CA GLY A 565 4.10 -16.05 -7.32
C GLY A 565 5.63 -15.93 -7.24
N GLY A 566 6.15 -15.01 -6.43
CA GLY A 566 7.59 -14.76 -6.28
C GLY A 566 8.22 -13.99 -7.44
N ARG A 567 9.51 -13.70 -7.29
CA ARG A 567 10.27 -12.88 -8.26
C ARG A 567 10.66 -13.63 -9.52
N ILE A 568 10.75 -14.95 -9.45
CA ILE A 568 11.06 -15.77 -10.61
C ILE A 568 9.94 -15.65 -11.63
N ILE A 569 8.71 -15.93 -11.22
CA ILE A 569 7.53 -15.74 -12.07
C ILE A 569 7.36 -14.26 -12.40
N GLY A 570 7.47 -13.39 -11.39
CA GLY A 570 7.16 -11.97 -11.53
C GLY A 570 8.19 -11.12 -12.28
N GLU A 571 9.46 -11.50 -12.39
CA GLU A 571 10.52 -10.66 -12.99
C GLU A 571 11.49 -11.45 -13.85
N MET A 572 11.90 -12.67 -13.43
CA MET A 572 12.85 -13.47 -14.21
C MET A 572 12.34 -13.83 -15.61
N CYS A 573 11.01 -13.89 -15.77
CA CYS A 573 10.33 -14.06 -17.06
C CYS A 573 10.81 -13.06 -18.13
N HIS A 574 11.21 -11.84 -17.75
CA HIS A 574 11.75 -10.86 -18.69
C HIS A 574 13.08 -11.29 -19.31
N PHE A 575 13.91 -11.96 -18.53
CA PHE A 575 15.26 -12.36 -18.97
C PHE A 575 15.21 -13.69 -19.71
N ILE A 576 14.28 -14.57 -19.34
CA ILE A 576 13.94 -15.76 -20.13
C ILE A 576 13.44 -15.34 -21.51
N ASP A 577 12.53 -14.37 -21.56
CA ASP A 577 12.06 -13.82 -22.83
C ASP A 577 13.17 -13.18 -23.65
N PHE A 578 14.03 -12.39 -23.01
CA PHE A 578 15.14 -11.76 -23.70
C PHE A 578 16.16 -12.78 -24.22
N ALA A 579 16.43 -13.86 -23.47
CA ALA A 579 17.31 -14.95 -23.90
C ALA A 579 16.70 -15.68 -25.10
N ARG A 580 15.39 -15.91 -25.08
CA ARG A 580 14.66 -16.50 -26.20
C ARG A 580 14.71 -15.61 -27.45
N HIS A 581 14.44 -14.33 -27.30
CA HIS A 581 14.57 -13.34 -28.39
C HIS A 581 15.99 -13.35 -28.97
N CYS A 582 17.00 -13.34 -28.10
CA CYS A 582 18.40 -13.42 -28.49
C CYS A 582 18.82 -14.78 -29.05
N ALA A 583 18.11 -15.88 -28.76
CA ALA A 583 18.40 -17.19 -29.34
C ALA A 583 17.74 -17.37 -30.73
N ARG A 584 16.62 -16.67 -30.98
CA ARG A 584 15.78 -16.82 -32.18
C ARG A 584 15.35 -18.28 -32.43
N SER A 585 15.14 -19.04 -31.37
CA SER A 585 14.90 -20.49 -31.44
C SER A 585 14.07 -20.98 -30.24
N LYS A 586 13.26 -22.02 -30.43
CA LYS A 586 12.38 -22.56 -29.38
C LYS A 586 13.15 -23.01 -28.14
N ILE A 587 12.51 -22.87 -26.97
CA ILE A 587 13.06 -23.37 -25.71
C ILE A 587 12.73 -24.86 -25.58
N LEU A 588 13.74 -25.70 -25.37
CA LEU A 588 13.57 -27.14 -25.21
C LEU A 588 13.48 -27.57 -23.75
N SER A 589 14.30 -26.98 -22.88
CA SER A 589 14.37 -27.42 -21.48
C SER A 589 14.93 -26.34 -20.57
N VAL A 590 14.59 -26.43 -19.29
CA VAL A 590 15.11 -25.59 -18.20
C VAL A 590 15.66 -26.47 -17.09
N GLN A 591 16.80 -26.07 -16.52
CA GLN A 591 17.32 -26.62 -15.26
C GLN A 591 17.69 -25.47 -14.35
N ALA A 592 17.29 -25.50 -13.09
CA ALA A 592 17.52 -24.42 -12.15
C ALA A 592 17.92 -24.91 -10.76
N ASP A 593 18.67 -24.08 -10.05
CA ASP A 593 19.03 -24.27 -8.64
C ASP A 593 19.00 -22.93 -7.90
N ALA A 594 18.85 -22.97 -6.57
CA ALA A 594 18.73 -21.80 -5.72
C ALA A 594 19.83 -21.75 -4.65
N ALA A 595 20.30 -20.55 -4.33
CA ALA A 595 21.31 -20.37 -3.27
C ALA A 595 20.80 -20.82 -1.88
N ARG A 596 19.49 -20.74 -1.66
CA ARG A 596 18.79 -21.29 -0.49
C ARG A 596 17.45 -21.87 -0.94
N ASN A 597 17.17 -23.11 -0.54
CA ASN A 597 15.89 -23.77 -0.78
C ASN A 597 15.18 -24.04 0.57
N THR A 598 14.31 -23.13 0.98
CA THR A 598 13.56 -23.22 2.25
C THR A 598 12.10 -23.64 2.06
N GLY A 599 11.75 -24.25 0.93
CA GLY A 599 10.36 -24.69 0.65
C GLY A 599 9.37 -23.57 0.30
N GLY A 600 9.85 -22.37 -0.02
CA GLY A 600 9.06 -21.26 -0.58
C GLY A 600 9.54 -20.86 -1.98
N SER A 601 9.07 -19.73 -2.52
CA SER A 601 9.54 -19.17 -3.80
C SER A 601 10.90 -18.47 -3.63
N PRO A 602 12.04 -19.07 -4.05
CA PRO A 602 13.35 -18.48 -3.81
C PRO A 602 13.60 -17.23 -4.67
N ASP A 603 14.35 -16.27 -4.12
CA ASP A 603 14.71 -15.03 -4.81
C ASP A 603 16.08 -15.07 -5.49
N ASP A 604 16.92 -16.05 -5.16
CA ASP A 604 18.30 -16.18 -5.63
C ASP A 604 18.46 -17.50 -6.40
N VAL A 605 18.43 -17.42 -7.72
CA VAL A 605 18.30 -18.58 -8.62
C VAL A 605 19.28 -18.47 -9.78
N THR A 606 19.91 -19.60 -10.12
CA THR A 606 20.56 -19.78 -11.42
C THR A 606 19.71 -20.73 -12.26
N ALA A 607 19.41 -20.35 -13.51
CA ALA A 607 18.74 -21.22 -14.46
C ALA A 607 19.51 -21.35 -15.77
N ILE A 608 19.59 -22.57 -16.29
CA ILE A 608 20.16 -22.93 -17.58
C ILE A 608 19.01 -23.27 -18.53
N ILE A 609 19.04 -22.67 -19.72
CA ILE A 609 17.98 -22.77 -20.73
C ILE A 609 18.60 -23.28 -22.03
N ARG A 610 18.06 -24.39 -22.54
CA ARG A 610 18.49 -24.99 -23.82
C ARG A 610 17.51 -24.63 -24.93
N PHE A 611 18.05 -24.33 -26.11
CA PHE A 611 17.28 -23.99 -27.29
C PHE A 611 17.45 -25.02 -28.41
N GLU A 612 16.48 -25.09 -29.30
CA GLU A 612 16.46 -26.00 -30.45
C GLU A 612 17.64 -25.78 -31.41
N SER A 613 18.11 -24.54 -31.55
CA SER A 613 19.27 -24.17 -32.37
C SER A 613 20.62 -24.64 -31.80
N GLY A 614 20.63 -25.34 -30.67
CA GLY A 614 21.84 -25.67 -29.92
C GLY A 614 22.38 -24.51 -29.06
N SER A 615 21.71 -23.36 -29.07
CA SER A 615 22.05 -22.23 -28.18
C SER A 615 21.81 -22.61 -26.72
N LEU A 616 22.53 -21.93 -25.81
CA LEU A 616 22.47 -22.14 -24.37
C LEU A 616 22.50 -20.79 -23.65
N ALA A 617 21.60 -20.57 -22.70
CA ALA A 617 21.63 -19.41 -21.82
C ALA A 617 21.76 -19.82 -20.36
N THR A 618 22.57 -19.09 -19.60
CA THR A 618 22.57 -19.13 -18.13
C THR A 618 22.10 -17.79 -17.60
N ILE A 619 21.09 -17.81 -16.75
CA ILE A 619 20.55 -16.64 -16.07
C ILE A 619 20.83 -16.77 -14.58
N ALA A 620 21.72 -15.94 -14.06
CA ALA A 620 21.97 -15.77 -12.63
C ALA A 620 21.16 -14.57 -12.12
N TYR A 621 20.19 -14.84 -11.27
CA TYR A 621 19.28 -13.84 -10.70
C TYR A 621 19.47 -13.81 -9.18
N THR A 622 19.76 -12.63 -8.62
CA THR A 622 19.96 -12.50 -7.17
C THR A 622 19.46 -11.16 -6.61
N GLY A 623 18.93 -11.21 -5.39
CA GLY A 623 18.61 -10.05 -4.56
C GLY A 623 19.68 -9.67 -3.54
N LEU A 624 20.77 -10.45 -3.44
CA LEU A 624 21.79 -10.32 -2.39
C LEU A 624 22.85 -9.23 -2.67
N GLY A 625 22.95 -8.76 -3.92
CA GLY A 625 23.96 -7.77 -4.30
C GLY A 625 23.63 -6.34 -3.88
N ASP A 626 24.67 -5.53 -3.67
CA ASP A 626 24.51 -4.09 -3.43
C ASP A 626 23.93 -3.41 -4.69
N THR A 627 22.86 -2.64 -4.52
CA THR A 627 22.14 -2.01 -5.64
C THR A 627 22.94 -0.95 -6.39
N THR A 628 24.09 -0.50 -5.88
CA THR A 628 25.03 0.38 -6.60
C THR A 628 25.66 -0.29 -7.82
N VAL A 629 25.74 -1.62 -7.83
CA VAL A 629 26.17 -2.40 -9.00
C VAL A 629 25.05 -2.41 -10.05
N PRO A 630 25.34 -2.18 -11.35
CA PRO A 630 24.33 -2.20 -12.39
C PRO A 630 23.46 -3.46 -12.37
N LYS A 631 22.15 -3.26 -12.43
CA LYS A 631 21.16 -4.33 -12.27
C LYS A 631 21.27 -5.41 -13.33
N GLU A 632 21.49 -5.06 -14.59
CA GLU A 632 21.40 -6.03 -15.71
C GLU A 632 22.70 -6.02 -16.51
N GLN A 633 23.34 -7.18 -16.66
CA GLN A 633 24.42 -7.41 -17.63
C GLN A 633 24.11 -8.65 -18.45
N TYR A 634 24.38 -8.55 -19.75
CA TYR A 634 24.14 -9.61 -20.72
C TYR A 634 25.39 -9.77 -21.57
N GLU A 635 25.85 -11.00 -21.77
CA GLU A 635 26.93 -11.34 -22.69
C GLU A 635 26.47 -12.46 -23.62
N ILE A 636 26.76 -12.32 -24.91
CA ILE A 636 26.35 -13.26 -25.96
C ILE A 636 27.58 -13.57 -26.81
N PHE A 637 27.98 -14.84 -26.84
CA PHE A 637 29.12 -15.36 -27.58
C PHE A 637 28.60 -16.17 -28.78
N SER A 638 29.03 -15.81 -29.99
CA SER A 638 28.62 -16.50 -31.21
C SER A 638 29.60 -16.22 -32.35
N GLY A 639 30.02 -17.24 -33.10
CA GLY A 639 30.81 -17.06 -34.33
C GLY A 639 32.08 -16.21 -34.18
N GLY A 640 32.81 -16.33 -33.06
CA GLY A 640 34.01 -15.52 -32.77
C GLY A 640 33.73 -14.06 -32.39
N THR A 641 32.46 -13.68 -32.23
CA THR A 641 32.02 -12.36 -31.80
C THR A 641 31.42 -12.41 -30.40
N VAL A 642 31.70 -11.38 -29.60
CA VAL A 642 31.10 -11.17 -28.28
C VAL A 642 30.28 -9.89 -28.30
N LEU A 643 29.01 -9.97 -27.91
CA LEU A 643 28.13 -8.81 -27.73
C LEU A 643 27.77 -8.70 -26.26
N ALA A 644 28.03 -7.54 -25.64
CA ALA A 644 27.71 -7.33 -24.23
C ALA A 644 26.87 -6.08 -24.02
N ILE A 645 25.77 -6.21 -23.27
CA ILE A 645 24.92 -5.09 -22.87
C ILE A 645 25.12 -4.83 -21.38
N ASN A 646 25.49 -3.58 -21.06
CA ASN A 646 25.55 -3.09 -19.69
C ASN A 646 24.34 -2.20 -19.39
N ASN A 647 23.38 -2.77 -18.65
CA ASN A 647 22.22 -2.10 -18.06
C ASN A 647 21.39 -1.24 -19.04
N PHE A 648 21.34 -1.63 -20.32
CA PHE A 648 20.71 -0.84 -21.39
C PHE A 648 21.22 0.61 -21.48
N ARG A 649 22.51 0.80 -21.18
CA ARG A 649 23.24 2.07 -21.33
C ARG A 649 24.36 1.97 -22.35
N GLU A 650 24.94 0.78 -22.48
CA GLU A 650 26.02 0.49 -23.40
C GLU A 650 25.81 -0.87 -24.05
N LEU A 651 26.17 -0.97 -25.33
CA LEU A 651 26.39 -2.21 -26.06
C LEU A 651 27.83 -2.22 -26.57
N THR A 652 28.61 -3.24 -26.22
CA THR A 652 29.93 -3.50 -26.80
C THR A 652 29.86 -4.68 -27.76
N ILE A 653 30.64 -4.59 -28.84
CA ILE A 653 30.76 -5.63 -29.86
C ILE A 653 32.24 -5.86 -30.12
N THR A 654 32.71 -7.04 -29.77
CA THR A 654 34.11 -7.44 -29.92
C THR A 654 34.22 -8.55 -30.95
N SER A 655 35.02 -8.33 -32.00
CA SER A 655 35.26 -9.28 -33.08
C SER A 655 36.63 -9.01 -33.70
N ASN A 656 37.38 -10.05 -34.08
CA ASN A 656 38.69 -9.93 -34.75
C ASN A 656 39.66 -8.98 -34.03
N GLY A 657 39.74 -9.09 -32.69
CA GLY A 657 40.62 -8.27 -31.86
C GLY A 657 40.19 -6.81 -31.66
N ASN A 658 39.08 -6.37 -32.25
CA ASN A 658 38.59 -4.99 -32.18
C ASN A 658 37.27 -4.90 -31.39
N THR A 659 37.11 -3.83 -30.60
CA THR A 659 35.87 -3.57 -29.85
C THR A 659 35.22 -2.26 -30.29
N LYS A 660 33.92 -2.30 -30.58
CA LYS A 660 33.08 -1.13 -30.85
C LYS A 660 32.06 -0.97 -29.72
N SER A 661 31.92 0.25 -29.19
CA SER A 661 30.93 0.59 -28.16
C SER A 661 29.85 1.52 -28.68
N TYR A 662 28.61 1.26 -28.27
CA TYR A 662 27.44 2.08 -28.54
C TYR A 662 26.83 2.51 -27.22
N ASN A 663 26.90 3.81 -26.92
CA ASN A 663 26.39 4.38 -25.68
C ASN A 663 25.05 5.10 -25.93
N SER A 664 24.07 4.89 -25.04
CA SER A 664 22.80 5.62 -25.07
C SER A 664 22.81 6.83 -24.13
N TYR A 665 22.03 7.87 -24.46
CA TYR A 665 21.86 9.08 -23.63
C TYR A 665 20.93 8.82 -22.43
N GLY A 666 21.26 7.80 -21.63
CA GLY A 666 20.47 7.31 -20.50
C GLY A 666 19.98 5.87 -20.69
N GLN A 667 19.35 5.33 -19.64
CA GLN A 667 18.81 3.98 -19.67
C GLN A 667 17.44 3.97 -20.37
N ASP A 668 17.34 3.21 -21.46
CA ASP A 668 16.07 2.93 -22.13
C ASP A 668 15.90 1.42 -22.31
N LYS A 669 14.94 0.86 -21.58
CA LYS A 669 14.61 -0.57 -21.63
C LYS A 669 13.49 -0.89 -22.63
N GLY A 670 13.07 0.06 -23.47
CA GLY A 670 12.10 -0.20 -24.54
C GLY A 670 10.62 -0.07 -24.16
N PHE A 671 10.27 0.49 -23.00
CA PHE A 671 8.85 0.65 -22.61
C PHE A 671 8.05 1.49 -23.61
N LYS A 672 8.61 2.63 -24.05
CA LYS A 672 7.93 3.51 -25.02
C LYS A 672 7.78 2.79 -26.37
N SER A 673 8.85 2.17 -26.86
CA SER A 673 8.86 1.44 -28.13
C SER A 673 7.92 0.23 -28.11
N ALA A 674 7.78 -0.47 -26.99
CA ALA A 674 6.81 -1.55 -26.81
C ALA A 674 5.36 -1.05 -26.95
N LEU A 675 5.05 0.13 -26.38
CA LEU A 675 3.73 0.77 -26.52
C LEU A 675 3.48 1.30 -27.94
N GLU A 676 4.51 1.83 -28.61
CA GLU A 676 4.43 2.25 -30.01
C GLU A 676 4.19 1.06 -30.95
N ALA A 677 4.82 -0.09 -30.69
CA ALA A 677 4.58 -1.34 -31.41
C ALA A 677 3.14 -1.86 -31.19
N PHE A 678 2.65 -1.80 -29.95
CA PHE A 678 1.25 -2.11 -29.60
C PHE A 678 0.28 -1.24 -30.42
N LYS A 679 0.46 0.09 -30.38
CA LYS A 679 -0.35 1.06 -31.15
C LYS A 679 -0.28 0.82 -32.65
N SER A 680 0.90 0.49 -33.19
CA SER A 680 1.08 0.24 -34.62
C SER A 680 0.35 -1.01 -35.09
N SER A 681 0.29 -2.04 -34.23
CA SER A 681 -0.44 -3.29 -34.51
C SER A 681 -1.96 -3.08 -34.53
N ILE A 682 -2.50 -2.27 -33.60
CA ILE A 682 -3.93 -1.89 -33.59
C ILE A 682 -4.32 -1.17 -34.88
N ASN A 683 -3.41 -0.37 -35.45
CA ASN A 683 -3.65 0.38 -36.67
C ASN A 683 -3.47 -0.45 -37.95
N GLY A 684 -3.20 -1.75 -37.84
CA GLY A 684 -2.98 -2.64 -38.99
C GLY A 684 -1.66 -2.39 -39.74
N LYS A 685 -0.70 -1.65 -39.16
CA LYS A 685 0.60 -1.37 -39.78
C LYS A 685 1.63 -2.47 -39.52
N VAL A 686 1.42 -3.27 -38.48
CA VAL A 686 2.30 -4.38 -38.08
C VAL A 686 1.41 -5.56 -37.70
N HIS A 687 1.70 -6.75 -38.22
CA HIS A 687 0.99 -7.96 -37.82
C HIS A 687 1.64 -8.55 -36.55
N ASN A 688 1.03 -8.31 -35.40
CA ASN A 688 1.49 -8.69 -34.05
C ASN A 688 2.90 -8.17 -33.67
N PRO A 689 3.06 -7.47 -32.55
CA PRO A 689 4.34 -6.89 -32.16
C PRO A 689 5.36 -7.93 -31.66
N CYS A 690 4.91 -9.14 -31.33
CA CYS A 690 5.74 -10.28 -30.97
C CYS A 690 5.15 -11.56 -31.57
N ASN A 691 6.00 -12.54 -31.88
CA ASN A 691 5.55 -13.89 -32.22
C ASN A 691 4.90 -14.54 -31.00
N LEU A 692 3.73 -15.14 -31.19
CA LEU A 692 2.94 -15.76 -30.12
C LEU A 692 3.64 -16.96 -29.50
N ASP A 693 4.26 -17.79 -30.33
CA ASP A 693 5.00 -18.97 -29.85
C ASP A 693 6.13 -18.53 -28.91
N GLU A 694 6.77 -17.39 -29.21
CA GLU A 694 7.82 -16.85 -28.35
C GLU A 694 7.30 -16.46 -26.97
N ILE A 695 6.18 -15.75 -26.89
CA ILE A 695 5.67 -15.26 -25.62
C ILE A 695 5.14 -16.39 -24.74
N PHE A 696 4.53 -17.43 -25.34
CA PHE A 696 4.06 -18.61 -24.62
C PHE A 696 5.23 -19.51 -24.19
N ASP A 697 6.24 -19.73 -25.04
CA ASP A 697 7.46 -20.45 -24.66
C ASP A 697 8.17 -19.78 -23.48
N SER A 698 8.35 -18.46 -23.51
CA SER A 698 8.96 -17.70 -22.42
C SER A 698 8.17 -17.85 -21.11
N SER A 699 6.83 -17.81 -21.20
CA SER A 699 5.95 -17.96 -20.04
C SER A 699 5.97 -19.39 -19.48
N ARG A 700 5.95 -20.41 -20.33
CA ARG A 700 6.06 -21.83 -19.94
C ARG A 700 7.42 -22.13 -19.30
N ALA A 701 8.50 -21.65 -19.92
CA ALA A 701 9.85 -21.81 -19.39
C ALA A 701 10.02 -21.15 -18.02
N THR A 702 9.37 -20.00 -17.80
CA THR A 702 9.35 -19.36 -16.47
C THR A 702 8.74 -20.26 -15.40
N LEU A 703 7.60 -20.90 -15.67
CA LEU A 703 7.00 -21.85 -14.73
C LEU A 703 7.84 -23.12 -14.56
N ALA A 704 8.53 -23.55 -15.62
CA ALA A 704 9.45 -24.68 -15.57
C ALA A 704 10.70 -24.43 -14.71
N VAL A 705 11.13 -23.17 -14.52
CA VAL A 705 12.15 -22.83 -13.52
C VAL A 705 11.68 -23.25 -12.12
N MET A 706 10.46 -22.87 -11.75
CA MET A 706 9.89 -23.21 -10.43
C MET A 706 9.71 -24.72 -10.28
N GLU A 707 9.30 -25.40 -11.34
CA GLU A 707 9.18 -26.86 -11.35
C GLU A 707 10.54 -27.55 -11.22
N SER A 708 11.57 -27.06 -11.90
CA SER A 708 12.93 -27.58 -11.80
C SER A 708 13.50 -27.43 -10.39
N LEU A 709 13.31 -26.27 -9.76
CA LEU A 709 13.71 -26.02 -8.37
C LEU A 709 13.01 -26.97 -7.38
N ARG A 710 11.74 -27.30 -7.64
CA ARG A 710 10.97 -28.23 -6.82
C ARG A 710 11.42 -29.68 -7.01
N LEU A 711 11.73 -30.08 -8.25
CA LEU A 711 12.11 -31.46 -8.58
C LEU A 711 13.60 -31.74 -8.36
N GLY A 712 14.44 -30.71 -8.31
CA GLY A 712 15.90 -30.85 -8.31
C GLY A 712 16.47 -31.40 -9.62
N SER A 713 15.71 -31.30 -10.72
CA SER A 713 16.06 -31.90 -12.02
C SER A 713 15.71 -30.99 -13.19
N LYS A 714 16.25 -31.30 -14.37
CA LYS A 714 15.88 -30.68 -15.64
C LYS A 714 14.40 -30.94 -15.94
N VAL A 715 13.72 -29.93 -16.50
CA VAL A 715 12.35 -29.97 -17.00
C VAL A 715 12.34 -29.73 -18.50
N ASP A 716 11.80 -30.67 -19.26
CA ASP A 716 11.63 -30.57 -20.71
C ASP A 716 10.28 -29.90 -21.05
N LEU A 717 10.25 -29.07 -22.09
CA LEU A 717 9.11 -28.22 -22.50
C LEU A 717 8.45 -28.67 -23.81
N ILE A 718 8.84 -29.85 -24.30
CA ILE A 718 8.44 -30.44 -25.59
C ILE A 718 6.96 -30.83 -25.59
#